data_AF-A0A2W7BJB9-F1
#
_entry.id   AF-A0A2W7BJB9-F1
#
_cell.length_a   1.000
_cell.length_b   1.000
_cell.length_c   1.000
_cell.angle_alpha   90.00
_cell.angle_beta   90.00
_cell.angle_gamma   90.00
#
_symmetry.space_group_name_H-M   'P 1'
#
loop_
_entity.id
_entity.type
_entity.pdbx_description
1 polymer ?
#
loop_
_entity_poly.entity_id
_entity_poly.type
_entity_poly.pdbx_seq_one_letter_code
_entity_poly.pdbx_strand_id
1 'polypeptide(L)'
;MWRSKSWAWPSKTSNLNRFASMPTLRTFPGIAFRAETPTAVSLPCMDIAAFVGFAPRGPIHLPVAVESYPDFVNGFGGLYPLAWDAEQGLWQTACLAPAVKAFFAQGGRRCWVVRVASEAQAEVNQFPLAGLLQTGGGSYGAVNAEASSAGSWSDGLQVMAELLLNPIAFEAEPLQPGTTFSLTLSPLRNQALQAGDVLQLEFTDRHYRAYGVLRQTTLSAGPIALHPQDVHWFRVVQQPTVGLVERTRGDSMPILARVSPLNSLNTEWALTQNFSPFITLWFFLYSRGLPLPVLIVLLAIAFQRPQPGDWLSLTQGPALRLWLLVQRVEAQRIVLQDAWIEGSGPAIALSVANVQRVQIALQAREPAEADYRLENLACAAPHPRFVGHLPDDHQLFEAQLQATLSQFPAPAESLGSEAILPRFPLALDLPDTAVVLPLGLRPGLPSQGALPTEALPLVRDGLVPVTSDVQALDGPDWSTFWPTIFLDPVLRRTGPRSLLSEASDRLYLQNQPLLGIHALLPLEEVSIIALPDAAQAGWRLTTPVVVVPQVSSPAPEPPDPCAKTGPFIPCPGASQNPGGDEDQGNLPEPSVPPATQWQLLPGTAYAEGGLLEVQWAAAHFAAARGDWVTLLDLPKHYRLPEVQTYQRQLLADLRRDDDATDSYIAIYHPWLISREDTGALIHTSPTGAMAGVMADRALRRGAWVAPANEVVPNVLATVPVLSTTVEQALYAAGINPLRQLPQGFVAWGSFTQSRSADLEDLNVRRLLILLRRLALREGQTYVFAAHDAALRRRIQQQFEQVLARLFDLGAFAGAVPAEAYQVVIDNTLNTQANVEQGRLIVELRVAPAQPMTFITVRLVQSEADPLTVQEVRTYGG
;
A
#
# COMPACT_ATOMS: atom_id res chain seq x y z
N MET A 1 13.43 -45.81 -48.49
CA MET A 1 14.47 -46.80 -48.82
C MET A 1 15.80 -46.31 -48.25
N TRP A 2 16.16 -46.88 -47.10
CA TRP A 2 17.41 -46.90 -46.34
C TRP A 2 18.67 -46.17 -46.86
N ARG A 3 19.31 -45.41 -45.95
CA ARG A 3 20.70 -45.67 -45.50
C ARG A 3 20.86 -45.32 -44.02
N SER A 4 20.94 -46.35 -43.17
CA SER A 4 21.47 -46.26 -41.81
C SER A 4 23.00 -46.23 -41.83
N LYS A 5 23.62 -45.42 -40.98
CA LYS A 5 24.95 -45.71 -40.44
C LYS A 5 24.96 -45.43 -38.94
N SER A 6 25.22 -46.49 -38.19
CA SER A 6 25.61 -46.51 -36.79
C SER A 6 27.02 -45.95 -36.63
N TRP A 7 27.31 -45.27 -35.52
CA TRP A 7 28.60 -45.38 -34.87
C TRP A 7 28.53 -45.20 -33.36
N ALA A 8 29.40 -45.96 -32.69
CA ALA A 8 29.44 -46.22 -31.27
C ALA A 8 30.35 -45.23 -30.54
N TRP A 9 30.08 -45.06 -29.24
CA TRP A 9 30.95 -44.40 -28.29
C TRP A 9 32.21 -45.23 -28.02
N PRO A 10 33.41 -44.63 -28.01
CA PRO A 10 34.53 -45.16 -27.24
C PRO A 10 34.61 -44.44 -25.90
N SER A 11 34.36 -45.21 -24.84
CA SER A 11 34.92 -44.90 -23.52
C SER A 11 36.43 -45.15 -23.55
N LYS A 12 37.21 -44.16 -23.12
CA LYS A 12 38.35 -44.32 -22.20
C LYS A 12 39.08 -43.00 -21.96
N THR A 13 39.20 -42.71 -20.67
CA THR A 13 40.25 -41.94 -20.03
C THR A 13 41.65 -42.29 -20.57
N SER A 14 42.45 -41.29 -20.93
CA SER A 14 43.84 -41.08 -20.49
C SER A 14 44.60 -40.12 -21.40
N ASN A 15 45.49 -39.35 -20.77
CA ASN A 15 46.59 -38.54 -21.31
C ASN A 15 46.36 -37.02 -21.34
N LEU A 16 46.33 -36.47 -20.13
CA LEU A 16 47.00 -35.22 -19.80
C LEU A 16 48.46 -35.26 -20.30
N ASN A 17 48.96 -34.11 -20.77
CA ASN A 17 50.32 -33.79 -21.20
C ASN A 17 50.73 -34.23 -22.62
N ARG A 18 50.44 -33.36 -23.60
CA ARG A 18 51.35 -32.95 -24.69
C ARG A 18 50.65 -31.93 -25.59
N PHE A 19 50.77 -30.65 -25.28
CA PHE A 19 50.80 -29.51 -26.24
C PHE A 19 51.16 -28.24 -25.45
N ALA A 20 52.35 -28.22 -24.87
CA ALA A 20 53.00 -27.00 -24.43
C ALA A 20 53.90 -26.52 -25.56
N SER A 21 53.32 -25.78 -26.51
CA SER A 21 54.03 -24.88 -27.40
C SER A 21 53.02 -23.85 -27.92
N MET A 22 52.63 -22.92 -27.04
CA MET A 22 52.00 -21.69 -27.49
C MET A 22 53.00 -20.92 -28.36
N PRO A 23 52.60 -20.35 -29.50
CA PRO A 23 53.40 -19.35 -30.15
C PRO A 23 53.53 -18.17 -29.18
N THR A 24 54.76 -17.82 -28.81
CA THR A 24 55.07 -16.60 -28.07
C THR A 24 54.41 -15.42 -28.77
N LEU A 25 53.37 -14.88 -28.15
CA LEU A 25 52.78 -13.60 -28.53
C LEU A 25 53.93 -12.59 -28.59
N ARG A 26 54.13 -11.97 -29.74
CA ARG A 26 55.03 -10.81 -29.88
C ARG A 26 54.44 -9.69 -29.03
N THR A 27 54.90 -9.57 -27.79
CA THR A 27 54.60 -8.42 -26.94
C THR A 27 55.47 -7.26 -27.39
N PHE A 28 54.85 -6.24 -27.98
CA PHE A 28 55.50 -4.96 -28.17
C PHE A 28 55.80 -4.36 -26.79
N PRO A 29 57.03 -3.91 -26.49
CA PRO A 29 57.34 -3.29 -25.21
C PRO A 29 56.45 -2.06 -24.99
N GLY A 30 55.65 -2.07 -23.92
CA GLY A 30 54.76 -0.98 -23.53
C GLY A 30 53.26 -1.20 -23.73
N ILE A 31 52.82 -2.32 -24.34
CA ILE A 31 51.39 -2.61 -24.57
C ILE A 31 51.04 -3.97 -23.98
N ALA A 32 50.21 -3.98 -22.92
CA ALA A 32 49.61 -5.19 -22.39
C ALA A 32 48.22 -5.39 -23.00
N PHE A 33 48.01 -6.50 -23.69
CA PHE A 33 46.66 -6.93 -24.11
C PHE A 33 46.01 -7.68 -22.97
N ARG A 34 45.03 -7.06 -22.32
CA ARG A 34 44.11 -7.77 -21.42
C ARG A 34 42.94 -8.24 -22.26
N ALA A 35 42.87 -9.54 -22.56
CA ALA A 35 41.66 -10.12 -23.10
C ALA A 35 40.63 -10.17 -21.96
N GLU A 36 39.77 -9.17 -21.88
CA GLU A 36 38.56 -9.28 -21.08
C GLU A 36 37.68 -10.35 -21.75
N THR A 37 37.31 -11.37 -20.99
CA THR A 37 36.31 -12.33 -21.46
C THR A 37 35.02 -11.54 -21.68
N PRO A 38 34.35 -11.62 -22.84
CA PRO A 38 33.10 -10.90 -23.02
C PRO A 38 32.14 -11.30 -21.90
N THR A 39 31.69 -10.32 -21.12
CA THR A 39 30.68 -10.55 -20.10
C THR A 39 29.45 -11.10 -20.80
N ALA A 40 29.02 -12.31 -20.46
CA ALA A 40 27.85 -12.91 -21.10
C ALA A 40 26.64 -11.98 -20.95
N VAL A 41 26.03 -11.58 -22.06
CA VAL A 41 24.84 -10.72 -22.07
C VAL A 41 23.75 -11.40 -21.25
N SER A 42 23.34 -10.79 -20.13
CA SER A 42 22.26 -11.31 -19.29
C SER A 42 20.92 -11.08 -19.99
N LEU A 43 19.96 -12.00 -19.89
CA LEU A 43 18.63 -11.75 -20.46
C LEU A 43 17.88 -10.71 -19.59
N PRO A 44 17.09 -9.81 -20.18
CA PRO A 44 16.17 -8.96 -19.43
C PRO A 44 15.22 -9.78 -18.55
N CYS A 45 14.81 -9.22 -17.41
CA CYS A 45 13.83 -9.83 -16.53
C CYS A 45 12.46 -9.92 -17.22
N MET A 46 11.79 -11.06 -17.03
CA MET A 46 10.47 -11.38 -17.61
C MET A 46 9.52 -11.99 -16.57
N ASP A 47 9.88 -11.85 -15.29
CA ASP A 47 9.25 -12.44 -14.12
C ASP A 47 8.65 -11.40 -13.15
N ILE A 48 8.88 -10.12 -13.40
CA ILE A 48 8.34 -9.05 -12.55
C ILE A 48 6.94 -8.69 -13.03
N ALA A 49 5.98 -8.77 -12.11
CA ALA A 49 4.58 -8.38 -12.32
C ALA A 49 4.29 -7.02 -11.67
N ALA A 50 3.26 -6.34 -12.13
CA ALA A 50 2.64 -5.20 -11.46
C ALA A 50 1.16 -5.49 -11.18
N PHE A 51 0.73 -5.20 -9.97
CA PHE A 51 -0.65 -5.34 -9.50
C PHE A 51 -1.25 -3.97 -9.20
N VAL A 52 -2.42 -3.69 -9.77
CA VAL A 52 -3.13 -2.44 -9.56
C VAL A 52 -4.50 -2.74 -8.95
N GLY A 53 -4.78 -2.22 -7.76
CA GLY A 53 -5.99 -2.61 -7.04
C GLY A 53 -6.22 -1.88 -5.72
N PHE A 54 -7.20 -2.35 -4.95
CA PHE A 54 -7.62 -1.73 -3.71
C PHE A 54 -6.81 -2.27 -2.52
N ALA A 55 -6.33 -1.36 -1.68
CA ALA A 55 -5.67 -1.68 -0.43
C ALA A 55 -6.23 -0.80 0.70
N PRO A 56 -6.25 -1.30 1.95
CA PRO A 56 -6.76 -0.55 3.09
C PRO A 56 -5.81 0.59 3.51
N ARG A 57 -4.50 0.44 3.28
CA ARG A 57 -3.47 1.46 3.56
C ARG A 57 -2.41 1.52 2.47
N GLY A 58 -1.43 2.40 2.62
CA GLY A 58 -0.32 2.61 1.69
C GLY A 58 -0.52 3.85 0.79
N PRO A 59 0.50 4.24 0.02
CA PRO A 59 0.44 5.43 -0.82
C PRO A 59 -0.50 5.20 -2.01
N ILE A 60 -1.33 6.20 -2.33
CA ILE A 60 -2.28 6.14 -3.45
C ILE A 60 -1.53 6.48 -4.74
N HIS A 61 -1.79 5.74 -5.82
CA HIS A 61 -1.21 5.91 -7.17
C HIS A 61 0.31 5.78 -7.30
N LEU A 62 1.04 5.63 -6.20
CA LEU A 62 2.48 5.46 -6.20
C LEU A 62 2.87 3.97 -6.32
N PRO A 63 3.72 3.58 -7.30
CA PRO A 63 4.22 2.23 -7.41
C PRO A 63 5.20 1.88 -6.29
N VAL A 64 4.93 0.78 -5.58
CA VAL A 64 5.80 0.26 -4.51
C VAL A 64 6.31 -1.13 -4.87
N ALA A 65 7.62 -1.33 -4.75
CA ALA A 65 8.24 -2.64 -4.94
C ALA A 65 8.01 -3.53 -3.71
N VAL A 66 7.61 -4.77 -3.96
CA VAL A 66 7.31 -5.79 -2.95
C VAL A 66 8.08 -7.06 -3.29
N GLU A 67 8.81 -7.60 -2.32
CA GLU A 67 9.62 -8.82 -2.49
C GLU A 67 9.00 -10.06 -1.83
N SER A 68 8.03 -9.88 -0.94
CA SER A 68 7.29 -10.97 -0.30
C SER A 68 5.88 -10.56 0.11
N TYR A 69 5.00 -11.53 0.35
CA TYR A 69 3.65 -11.25 0.86
C TYR A 69 3.65 -10.56 2.25
N PRO A 70 4.53 -10.91 3.20
CA PRO A 70 4.70 -10.13 4.43
C PRO A 70 5.06 -8.66 4.18
N ASP A 71 5.94 -8.37 3.21
CA ASP A 71 6.28 -6.98 2.85
C ASP A 71 5.05 -6.24 2.30
N PHE A 72 4.23 -6.92 1.49
CA PHE A 72 2.96 -6.39 1.02
C PHE A 72 2.03 -6.04 2.19
N VAL A 73 1.86 -6.96 3.16
CA VAL A 73 1.00 -6.71 4.33
C VAL A 73 1.53 -5.54 5.16
N ASN A 74 2.85 -5.42 5.32
CA ASN A 74 3.48 -4.30 6.02
C ASN A 74 3.24 -2.94 5.31
N GLY A 75 3.26 -2.89 3.98
CA GLY A 75 3.07 -1.66 3.21
C GLY A 75 1.61 -1.28 2.91
N PHE A 76 0.77 -2.28 2.62
CA PHE A 76 -0.59 -2.08 2.09
C PHE A 76 -1.69 -2.65 2.96
N GLY A 77 -1.37 -3.50 3.95
CA GLY A 77 -2.33 -4.23 4.76
C GLY A 77 -2.76 -5.56 4.12
N GLY A 78 -3.49 -6.39 4.88
CA GLY A 78 -3.92 -7.72 4.47
C GLY A 78 -5.24 -7.74 3.71
N LEU A 79 -6.12 -8.67 4.07
CA LEU A 79 -7.47 -8.74 3.51
C LEU A 79 -8.27 -7.48 3.84
N TYR A 80 -8.99 -6.98 2.84
CA TYR A 80 -9.74 -5.75 2.94
C TYR A 80 -11.21 -5.96 2.58
N PRO A 81 -12.12 -6.05 3.57
CA PRO A 81 -13.55 -6.18 3.34
C PRO A 81 -14.12 -4.91 2.71
N LEU A 82 -14.84 -5.06 1.59
CA LEU A 82 -15.46 -3.95 0.87
C LEU A 82 -16.96 -3.86 1.17
N ALA A 83 -17.71 -4.92 0.86
CA ALA A 83 -19.15 -4.92 0.96
C ALA A 83 -19.71 -6.31 1.32
N TRP A 84 -20.89 -6.35 1.92
CA TRP A 84 -21.59 -7.59 2.24
C TRP A 84 -22.23 -8.20 0.98
N ASP A 85 -21.89 -9.44 0.64
CA ASP A 85 -22.54 -10.20 -0.43
C ASP A 85 -23.77 -10.93 0.14
N ALA A 86 -24.96 -10.38 -0.12
CA ALA A 86 -26.21 -10.93 0.39
C ALA A 86 -26.59 -12.28 -0.26
N GLU A 87 -26.10 -12.59 -1.46
CA GLU A 87 -26.37 -13.86 -2.13
C GLU A 87 -25.54 -15.00 -1.53
N GLN A 88 -24.31 -14.69 -1.10
CA GLN A 88 -23.37 -15.67 -0.57
C GLN A 88 -23.30 -15.70 0.96
N GLY A 89 -23.79 -14.68 1.64
CA GLY A 89 -23.71 -14.53 3.10
C GLY A 89 -22.28 -14.36 3.59
N LEU A 90 -21.41 -13.76 2.77
CA LEU A 90 -19.98 -13.55 3.03
C LEU A 90 -19.59 -12.11 2.73
N TRP A 91 -18.51 -11.62 3.35
CA TRP A 91 -17.90 -10.35 2.97
C TRP A 91 -17.17 -10.50 1.64
N GLN A 92 -17.48 -9.62 0.67
CA GLN A 92 -16.64 -9.44 -0.51
C GLN A 92 -15.41 -8.63 -0.10
N THR A 93 -14.23 -9.20 -0.31
CA THR A 93 -12.94 -8.54 -0.07
C THR A 93 -12.35 -8.02 -1.37
N ALA A 94 -11.49 -7.00 -1.26
CA ALA A 94 -10.60 -6.63 -2.35
C ALA A 94 -9.74 -7.83 -2.80
N CYS A 95 -9.46 -7.88 -4.09
CA CYS A 95 -8.76 -8.95 -4.77
C CYS A 95 -7.25 -8.69 -4.89
N LEU A 96 -6.76 -7.47 -4.65
CA LEU A 96 -5.32 -7.15 -4.66
C LEU A 96 -4.51 -8.04 -3.72
N ALA A 97 -4.83 -8.05 -2.42
CA ALA A 97 -4.07 -8.80 -1.43
C ALA A 97 -4.06 -10.32 -1.72
N PRO A 98 -5.20 -10.97 -2.01
CA PRO A 98 -5.19 -12.37 -2.43
C PRO A 98 -4.44 -12.63 -3.75
N ALA A 99 -4.49 -11.72 -4.73
CA ALA A 99 -3.78 -11.88 -5.99
C ALA A 99 -2.26 -11.82 -5.79
N VAL A 100 -1.77 -10.90 -4.95
CA VAL A 100 -0.36 -10.79 -4.57
C VAL A 100 0.08 -12.02 -3.75
N LYS A 101 -0.75 -12.49 -2.80
CA LYS A 101 -0.51 -13.75 -2.07
C LYS A 101 -0.37 -14.92 -3.03
N ALA A 102 -1.28 -15.04 -3.99
CA ALA A 102 -1.23 -16.08 -5.01
C ALA A 102 0.02 -15.97 -5.89
N PHE A 103 0.41 -14.77 -6.31
CA PHE A 103 1.62 -14.54 -7.10
C PHE A 103 2.88 -15.11 -6.42
N PHE A 104 3.10 -14.77 -5.15
CA PHE A 104 4.24 -15.28 -4.38
C PHE A 104 4.12 -16.79 -4.11
N ALA A 105 2.90 -17.29 -3.84
CA ALA A 105 2.66 -18.73 -3.67
C ALA A 105 2.97 -19.54 -4.93
N GLN A 106 2.90 -18.94 -6.12
CA GLN A 106 3.26 -19.58 -7.39
C GLN A 106 4.72 -19.38 -7.83
N GLY A 107 5.59 -18.89 -6.94
CA GLY A 107 7.03 -18.74 -7.20
C GLY A 107 7.43 -17.39 -7.78
N GLY A 108 6.53 -16.41 -7.81
CA GLY A 108 6.89 -15.00 -8.01
C GLY A 108 7.88 -14.53 -6.93
N ARG A 109 8.85 -13.68 -7.30
CA ARG A 109 9.92 -13.21 -6.41
C ARG A 109 9.87 -11.72 -6.11
N ARG A 110 9.30 -10.93 -7.02
CA ARG A 110 9.18 -9.48 -6.88
C ARG A 110 8.02 -8.99 -7.73
N CYS A 111 7.23 -8.08 -7.19
CA CYS A 111 6.20 -7.38 -7.93
C CYS A 111 6.14 -5.91 -7.54
N TRP A 112 5.53 -5.11 -8.40
CA TRP A 112 5.12 -3.74 -8.11
C TRP A 112 3.65 -3.73 -7.73
N VAL A 113 3.29 -2.89 -6.77
CA VAL A 113 1.91 -2.71 -6.33
C VAL A 113 1.56 -1.24 -6.43
N VAL A 114 0.41 -0.95 -7.04
CA VAL A 114 -0.18 0.39 -7.09
C VAL A 114 -1.55 0.31 -6.42
N ARG A 115 -1.67 0.93 -5.24
CA ARG A 115 -2.97 1.14 -4.60
C ARG A 115 -3.72 2.20 -5.40
N VAL A 116 -4.99 1.93 -5.71
CA VAL A 116 -5.87 2.88 -6.38
C VAL A 116 -7.03 3.29 -5.48
N ALA A 117 -7.25 4.59 -5.41
CA ALA A 117 -8.34 5.25 -4.71
C ALA A 117 -8.47 6.67 -5.26
N SER A 118 -9.58 7.34 -5.01
CA SER A 118 -9.74 8.76 -5.35
C SER A 118 -8.99 9.64 -4.34
N GLU A 119 -7.86 10.24 -4.75
CA GLU A 119 -7.08 11.16 -3.89
C GLU A 119 -7.90 12.35 -3.38
N ALA A 120 -8.85 12.84 -4.19
CA ALA A 120 -9.70 13.96 -3.80
C ALA A 120 -10.70 13.62 -2.67
N GLN A 121 -10.85 12.33 -2.34
CA GLN A 121 -11.88 11.81 -1.45
C GLN A 121 -11.32 10.94 -0.33
N ALA A 122 -10.13 10.39 -0.51
CA ALA A 122 -9.46 9.62 0.51
C ALA A 122 -9.10 10.53 1.70
N GLU A 123 -9.46 10.11 2.91
CA GLU A 123 -9.29 10.91 4.12
C GLU A 123 -8.30 10.25 5.09
N VAL A 124 -7.46 11.08 5.72
CA VAL A 124 -6.48 10.66 6.73
C VAL A 124 -7.03 10.96 8.12
N ASN A 125 -6.99 9.97 9.01
CA ASN A 125 -7.37 10.18 10.41
C ASN A 125 -6.34 11.02 11.15
N GLN A 126 -6.81 11.89 12.05
CA GLN A 126 -5.97 12.69 12.92
C GLN A 126 -6.08 12.23 14.37
N PHE A 127 -4.94 12.20 15.05
CA PHE A 127 -4.76 11.71 16.41
C PHE A 127 -4.15 12.83 17.27
N PRO A 128 -4.92 13.46 18.17
CA PRO A 128 -4.39 14.46 19.07
C PRO A 128 -3.43 13.81 20.05
N LEU A 129 -2.17 14.27 20.06
CA LEU A 129 -1.17 13.79 20.99
C LEU A 129 -1.32 14.52 22.33
N ALA A 130 -2.16 13.96 23.20
CA ALA A 130 -2.48 14.58 24.49
C ALA A 130 -1.21 14.90 25.29
N GLY A 131 -1.16 16.12 25.84
CA GLY A 131 -0.03 16.58 26.65
C GLY A 131 1.16 17.12 25.86
N LEU A 132 1.14 17.06 24.53
CA LEU A 132 2.09 17.78 23.67
C LEU A 132 1.51 19.11 23.19
N LEU A 133 2.34 20.15 23.18
CA LEU A 133 2.01 21.47 22.66
C LEU A 133 3.12 21.91 21.69
N GLN A 134 2.78 22.30 20.47
CA GLN A 134 3.76 22.87 19.55
C GLN A 134 3.82 24.39 19.69
N THR A 135 5.00 24.96 19.47
CA THR A 135 5.21 26.40 19.35
C THR A 135 6.14 26.73 18.19
N GLY A 136 5.79 27.76 17.41
CA GLY A 136 6.57 28.23 16.26
C GLY A 136 6.09 29.61 15.81
N GLY A 137 7.00 30.51 15.47
CA GLY A 137 6.64 31.87 15.02
C GLY A 137 5.88 32.74 16.04
N GLY A 138 5.94 32.40 17.34
CA GLY A 138 5.23 33.11 18.41
C GLY A 138 3.78 32.66 18.66
N SER A 139 3.30 31.64 17.94
CA SER A 139 2.01 30.98 18.20
C SER A 139 2.21 29.62 18.89
N TYR A 140 1.11 29.10 19.46
CA TYR A 140 1.04 27.77 20.04
C TYR A 140 -0.09 26.99 19.39
N GLY A 141 0.13 25.70 19.17
CA GLY A 141 -0.79 24.78 18.53
C GLY A 141 -0.87 23.46 19.30
N ALA A 142 -1.97 22.73 19.17
CA ALA A 142 -2.00 21.32 19.52
C ALA A 142 -1.12 20.52 18.56
N VAL A 143 -0.57 19.40 19.02
CA VAL A 143 0.15 18.46 18.15
C VAL A 143 -0.81 17.35 17.75
N ASN A 144 -1.12 17.26 16.47
CA ASN A 144 -1.89 16.17 15.90
C ASN A 144 -0.95 15.30 15.06
N ALA A 145 -0.94 14.01 15.33
CA ALA A 145 -0.39 13.03 14.41
C ALA A 145 -1.45 12.66 13.37
N GLU A 146 -1.01 12.28 12.19
CA GLU A 146 -1.88 11.76 11.14
C GLU A 146 -1.65 10.26 11.01
N ALA A 147 -2.64 9.50 10.55
CA ALA A 147 -2.40 8.14 10.07
C ALA A 147 -1.37 8.20 8.94
N SER A 148 -0.48 7.21 8.85
CA SER A 148 0.60 7.23 7.86
C SER A 148 0.11 7.20 6.40
N SER A 149 -1.14 6.79 6.17
CA SER A 149 -1.83 6.91 4.89
C SER A 149 -3.34 7.03 5.06
N ALA A 150 -4.01 7.54 4.02
CA ALA A 150 -5.46 7.68 3.98
C ALA A 150 -6.18 6.33 4.03
N GLY A 151 -7.35 6.32 4.67
CA GLY A 151 -8.27 5.19 4.74
C GLY A 151 -8.78 4.85 6.15
N SER A 152 -9.78 3.97 6.18
CA SER A 152 -10.49 3.48 7.36
C SER A 152 -9.69 2.48 8.21
N TRP A 153 -8.55 2.00 7.71
CA TRP A 153 -7.67 1.07 8.41
C TRP A 153 -7.23 1.56 9.80
N SER A 154 -7.16 2.87 9.99
CA SER A 154 -6.69 3.52 11.22
C SER A 154 -7.82 3.82 12.23
N ASP A 155 -9.07 3.43 11.94
CA ASP A 155 -10.23 3.74 12.79
C ASP A 155 -10.18 3.10 14.18
N GLY A 156 -9.56 1.93 14.27
CA GLY A 156 -9.32 1.23 15.53
C GLY A 156 -8.03 1.65 16.25
N LEU A 157 -7.21 2.50 15.64
CA LEU A 157 -5.85 2.79 16.14
C LEU A 157 -5.89 3.61 17.43
N GLN A 158 -5.14 3.16 18.43
CA GLN A 158 -4.93 3.89 19.68
C GLN A 158 -3.53 4.46 19.69
N VAL A 159 -3.40 5.74 20.02
CA VAL A 159 -2.12 6.47 19.99
C VAL A 159 -1.78 7.03 21.35
N MET A 160 -0.52 6.89 21.75
CA MET A 160 0.00 7.41 23.00
C MET A 160 1.37 8.05 22.80
N ALA A 161 1.60 9.16 23.49
CA ALA A 161 2.91 9.78 23.63
C ALA A 161 3.45 9.56 25.05
N GLU A 162 4.71 9.16 25.17
CA GLU A 162 5.41 8.95 26.43
C GLU A 162 6.59 9.92 26.54
N LEU A 163 6.79 10.51 27.71
CA LEU A 163 7.90 11.40 28.00
C LEU A 163 9.11 10.61 28.50
N LEU A 164 10.22 10.69 27.77
CA LEU A 164 11.51 10.10 28.13
C LEU A 164 12.45 11.22 28.61
N LEU A 165 12.81 11.21 29.90
CA LEU A 165 13.72 12.20 30.49
C LEU A 165 15.08 11.58 30.81
N ASN A 166 16.13 12.08 30.15
CA ASN A 166 17.50 11.61 30.35
C ASN A 166 18.31 12.65 31.14
N PRO A 167 18.70 12.38 32.40
CA PRO A 167 19.47 13.33 33.20
C PRO A 167 20.81 13.67 32.58
N ILE A 168 21.14 14.96 32.59
CA ILE A 168 22.44 15.48 32.14
C ILE A 168 23.18 15.99 33.37
N ALA A 169 24.41 15.54 33.57
CA ALA A 169 25.26 16.11 34.61
C ALA A 169 25.68 17.52 34.23
N PHE A 170 25.53 18.47 35.15
CA PHE A 170 25.76 19.88 34.87
C PHE A 170 26.45 20.62 36.02
N GLU A 171 27.12 21.70 35.67
CA GLU A 171 27.51 22.78 36.57
C GLU A 171 26.74 24.02 36.09
N ALA A 172 26.04 24.74 36.98
CA ALA A 172 25.31 25.95 36.59
C ALA A 172 25.48 27.03 37.66
N GLU A 173 25.78 28.26 37.22
CA GLU A 173 25.70 29.42 38.10
C GLU A 173 24.23 29.80 38.37
N PRO A 174 23.91 30.38 39.54
CA PRO A 174 22.55 30.83 39.83
C PRO A 174 22.09 31.89 38.82
N LEU A 175 20.88 31.73 38.28
CA LEU A 175 20.30 32.70 37.35
C LEU A 175 20.10 34.04 38.06
N GLN A 176 20.53 35.15 37.47
CA GLN A 176 20.24 36.49 37.99
C GLN A 176 19.03 37.11 37.29
N PRO A 177 18.20 37.92 37.99
CA PRO A 177 17.05 38.59 37.39
C PRO A 177 17.46 39.43 36.17
N GLY A 178 16.81 39.23 35.02
CA GLY A 178 17.04 40.02 33.81
C GLY A 178 18.32 39.69 33.02
N THR A 179 19.03 38.61 33.34
CA THR A 179 20.25 38.23 32.60
C THR A 179 19.97 37.38 31.34
N THR A 180 20.68 37.72 30.27
CA THR A 180 20.77 36.98 29.01
C THR A 180 21.49 35.64 29.27
N PHE A 181 20.81 34.52 29.04
CA PHE A 181 21.25 33.17 29.39
C PHE A 181 22.63 32.80 28.78
N SER A 182 23.59 32.42 29.63
CA SER A 182 24.71 31.56 29.25
C SER A 182 24.82 30.47 30.31
N LEU A 183 24.08 29.38 30.11
CA LEU A 183 24.04 28.27 31.07
C LEU A 183 25.15 27.28 30.69
N THR A 184 26.36 27.54 31.18
CA THR A 184 27.56 26.73 30.92
C THR A 184 27.41 25.30 31.43
N LEU A 185 26.74 24.44 30.67
CA LEU A 185 26.66 23.01 30.95
C LEU A 185 28.00 22.37 30.59
N SER A 186 28.71 21.82 31.57
CA SER A 186 29.87 20.95 31.36
C SER A 186 29.43 19.48 31.46
N PRO A 187 28.96 18.83 30.37
CA PRO A 187 28.55 17.44 30.44
C PRO A 187 29.72 16.55 30.88
N LEU A 188 29.52 15.76 31.93
CA LEU A 188 30.48 14.72 32.33
C LEU A 188 30.61 13.68 31.20
N ARG A 189 31.83 13.17 30.94
CA ARG A 189 32.20 12.34 29.77
C ARG A 189 31.11 11.34 29.31
N ASN A 190 30.88 11.28 27.99
CA ASN A 190 30.04 10.34 27.20
C ASN A 190 28.58 10.73 26.89
N GLN A 191 28.17 12.00 26.98
CA GLN A 191 26.87 12.44 26.44
C GLN A 191 27.07 13.44 25.29
N ALA A 192 26.81 13.02 24.06
CA ALA A 192 26.82 13.90 22.88
C ALA A 192 25.47 14.62 22.78
N LEU A 193 25.48 15.95 22.90
CA LEU A 193 24.33 16.82 22.65
C LEU A 193 24.41 17.39 21.24
N GLN A 194 23.29 17.37 20.53
CA GLN A 194 23.20 17.82 19.15
C GLN A 194 22.30 19.05 19.02
N ALA A 195 22.44 19.77 17.91
CA ALA A 195 21.46 20.80 17.57
C ALA A 195 20.06 20.17 17.49
N GLY A 196 19.07 20.85 18.07
CA GLY A 196 17.67 20.42 18.17
C GLY A 196 17.34 19.59 19.42
N ASP A 197 18.32 19.25 20.27
CA ASP A 197 18.05 18.71 21.60
C ASP A 197 17.31 19.75 22.46
N VAL A 198 16.26 19.32 23.15
CA VAL A 198 15.50 20.16 24.09
C VAL A 198 15.85 19.78 25.52
N LEU A 199 16.22 20.79 26.32
CA LEU A 199 16.62 20.62 27.71
C LEU A 199 15.52 21.13 28.64
N GLN A 200 15.02 20.27 29.52
CA GLN A 200 14.16 20.65 30.63
C GLN A 200 15.02 21.08 31.82
N LEU A 201 14.80 22.31 32.28
CA LEU A 201 15.41 22.90 33.46
C LEU A 201 14.38 22.94 34.59
N GLU A 202 14.67 22.25 35.69
CA GLU A 202 13.88 22.35 36.93
C GLU A 202 14.63 23.16 37.97
N PHE A 203 13.91 24.08 38.63
CA PHE A 203 14.48 24.98 39.63
C PHE A 203 14.20 24.51 41.05
N THR A 204 15.03 24.95 42.00
CA THR A 204 14.91 24.55 43.43
C THR A 204 13.57 24.90 44.06
N ASP A 205 12.86 25.91 43.55
CA ASP A 205 11.55 26.32 44.05
C ASP A 205 10.40 25.42 43.58
N ARG A 206 10.63 24.53 42.60
CA ARG A 206 9.64 23.65 41.95
C ARG A 206 8.44 24.36 41.32
N HIS A 207 8.42 25.68 41.27
CA HIS A 207 7.33 26.46 40.68
C HIS A 207 7.62 26.83 39.23
N TYR A 208 8.89 27.00 38.87
CA TYR A 208 9.29 27.28 37.49
C TYR A 208 9.84 26.04 36.80
N ARG A 209 9.53 25.93 35.51
CA ARG A 209 10.14 25.00 34.57
C ARG A 209 10.46 25.76 33.28
N ALA A 210 11.65 25.53 32.74
CA ALA A 210 12.04 26.10 31.45
C ALA A 210 12.45 25.00 30.47
N TYR A 211 12.13 25.19 29.20
CA TYR A 211 12.56 24.32 28.10
C TYR A 211 13.46 25.11 27.16
N GLY A 212 14.72 24.70 27.04
CA GLY A 212 15.72 25.35 26.19
C GLY A 212 16.06 24.51 24.97
N VAL A 213 16.00 25.10 23.77
CA VAL A 213 16.37 24.42 22.51
C VAL A 213 17.84 24.68 22.19
N LEU A 214 18.60 23.61 21.96
CA LEU A 214 19.99 23.71 21.53
C LEU A 214 20.09 24.02 20.03
N ARG A 215 20.81 25.08 19.65
CA ARG A 215 21.01 25.47 18.24
C ARG A 215 22.39 25.08 17.68
N GLN A 216 23.31 24.65 18.53
CA GLN A 216 24.69 24.31 18.16
C GLN A 216 25.05 22.92 18.66
N THR A 217 25.74 22.14 17.83
CA THR A 217 26.28 20.82 18.21
C THR A 217 27.53 20.99 19.06
N THR A 218 27.59 20.35 20.23
CA THR A 218 28.79 20.37 21.08
C THR A 218 29.44 18.98 21.07
N LEU A 219 30.57 18.87 20.36
CA LEU A 219 31.37 17.64 20.28
C LEU A 219 32.32 17.47 21.48
N SER A 220 32.35 18.41 22.43
CA SER A 220 33.23 18.37 23.61
C SER A 220 32.61 19.11 24.80
N ALA A 221 33.11 18.85 26.01
CA ALA A 221 32.66 19.40 27.31
C ALA A 221 32.97 20.91 27.45
N GLY A 222 32.47 21.72 26.53
CA GLY A 222 32.54 23.18 26.55
C GLY A 222 31.21 23.81 26.97
N PRO A 223 31.23 25.10 27.38
CA PRO A 223 30.04 25.84 27.79
C PRO A 223 28.99 25.87 26.68
N ILE A 224 27.78 25.43 27.00
CA ILE A 224 26.60 25.58 26.15
C ILE A 224 25.93 26.92 26.46
N ALA A 225 25.53 27.70 25.45
CA ALA A 225 24.74 28.91 25.66
C ALA A 225 23.35 28.73 25.03
N LEU A 226 22.30 28.90 25.84
CA LEU A 226 20.91 28.96 25.37
C LEU A 226 20.54 30.42 25.14
N HIS A 227 19.99 30.78 23.98
CA HIS A 227 19.59 32.16 23.73
C HIS A 227 18.18 32.43 24.31
N PRO A 228 17.84 33.63 24.83
CA PRO A 228 16.52 33.89 25.41
C PRO A 228 15.32 33.58 24.50
N GLN A 229 15.50 33.72 23.20
CA GLN A 229 14.48 33.41 22.18
C GLN A 229 14.22 31.91 21.99
N ASP A 230 15.14 31.06 22.48
CA ASP A 230 15.09 29.60 22.39
C ASP A 230 14.70 28.97 23.74
N VAL A 231 14.25 29.77 24.71
CA VAL A 231 13.84 29.32 26.05
C VAL A 231 12.37 29.63 26.30
N HIS A 232 11.59 28.58 26.55
CA HIS A 232 10.17 28.68 26.88
C HIS A 232 9.98 28.52 28.39
N TRP A 233 9.34 29.52 29.02
CA TRP A 233 9.15 29.61 30.47
C TRP A 233 7.72 29.28 30.88
N PHE A 234 7.61 28.38 31.86
CA PHE A 234 6.33 28.03 32.43
C PHE A 234 6.38 28.01 33.95
N ARG A 235 5.30 28.50 34.56
CA ARG A 235 5.03 28.31 35.98
C ARG A 235 4.02 27.19 36.17
N VAL A 236 4.39 26.17 36.95
CA VAL A 236 3.59 24.98 37.21
C VAL A 236 2.60 25.26 38.34
N VAL A 237 1.33 24.96 38.15
CA VAL A 237 0.29 25.03 39.19
C VAL A 237 -0.03 23.61 39.65
N GLN A 238 0.29 23.27 40.91
CA GLN A 238 0.04 21.95 41.47
C GLN A 238 -1.43 21.80 41.92
N GLN A 239 -2.11 20.74 41.44
CA GLN A 239 -3.48 20.32 41.82
C GLN A 239 -4.61 21.35 41.55
N PRO A 240 -4.89 21.70 40.28
CA PRO A 240 -6.03 22.58 39.97
C PRO A 240 -7.36 21.83 40.10
N THR A 241 -8.13 22.07 41.17
CA THR A 241 -9.51 21.53 41.28
C THR A 241 -10.50 22.47 40.59
N VAL A 242 -11.17 22.00 39.53
CA VAL A 242 -12.09 22.80 38.71
C VAL A 242 -13.51 22.27 38.85
N GLY A 243 -14.45 23.12 39.26
CA GLY A 243 -15.88 22.79 39.41
C GLY A 243 -16.77 23.56 38.43
N LEU A 244 -17.83 22.92 37.95
CA LEU A 244 -18.91 23.55 37.17
C LEU A 244 -20.07 23.84 38.15
N VAL A 245 -20.57 25.08 38.19
CA VAL A 245 -21.65 25.52 39.08
C VAL A 245 -22.68 26.28 38.24
N GLU A 246 -23.92 25.80 38.20
CA GLU A 246 -25.00 26.58 37.58
C GLU A 246 -25.26 27.87 38.37
N ARG A 247 -25.38 28.98 37.65
CA ARG A 247 -25.46 30.33 38.21
C ARG A 247 -26.68 30.50 39.12
N THR A 248 -26.46 30.73 40.42
CA THR A 248 -27.45 31.41 41.28
C THR A 248 -27.19 32.93 41.29
N ARG A 249 -28.26 33.70 41.19
CA ARG A 249 -28.25 35.15 40.93
C ARG A 249 -27.63 35.92 42.12
N GLY A 250 -26.56 36.67 41.86
CA GLY A 250 -26.10 37.78 42.69
C GLY A 250 -24.78 37.54 43.43
N ASP A 251 -23.65 37.77 42.77
CA ASP A 251 -22.44 38.34 43.37
C ASP A 251 -21.43 38.74 42.29
N SER A 252 -20.69 39.84 42.57
CA SER A 252 -19.49 40.49 41.98
C SER A 252 -19.02 40.33 40.51
N MET A 253 -18.20 41.30 40.07
CA MET A 253 -17.84 41.66 38.69
C MET A 253 -17.02 40.58 37.91
N PRO A 254 -17.29 40.38 36.59
CA PRO A 254 -16.62 39.37 35.77
C PRO A 254 -15.20 39.78 35.32
N ILE A 255 -14.26 38.82 35.28
CA ILE A 255 -13.01 38.93 34.52
C ILE A 255 -13.26 38.36 33.12
N LEU A 256 -13.13 39.19 32.09
CA LEU A 256 -13.20 38.78 30.68
C LEU A 256 -11.92 38.00 30.32
N ALA A 257 -12.03 36.69 30.08
CA ALA A 257 -10.96 35.89 29.51
C ALA A 257 -11.49 35.10 28.30
N ARG A 258 -10.69 35.01 27.24
CA ARG A 258 -11.02 34.20 26.06
C ARG A 258 -10.57 32.77 26.33
N VAL A 259 -11.45 31.81 26.06
CA VAL A 259 -11.15 30.38 26.10
C VAL A 259 -11.17 29.87 24.67
N SER A 260 -10.10 29.21 24.24
CA SER A 260 -10.05 28.57 22.93
C SER A 260 -9.59 27.12 23.10
N PRO A 261 -10.40 26.12 22.71
CA PRO A 261 -9.90 24.75 22.48
C PRO A 261 -8.95 24.74 21.29
N LEU A 262 -7.79 24.09 21.42
CA LEU A 262 -6.81 24.02 20.32
C LEU A 262 -7.01 22.83 19.39
N ASN A 263 -7.69 21.78 19.84
CA ASN A 263 -7.84 20.54 19.07
C ASN A 263 -9.10 20.51 18.19
N SER A 264 -10.07 21.42 18.41
CA SER A 264 -11.32 21.45 17.64
C SER A 264 -11.20 22.38 16.43
N LEU A 265 -11.42 21.82 15.25
CA LEU A 265 -11.51 22.54 13.96
C LEU A 265 -12.34 23.83 14.10
N ASN A 266 -11.68 24.97 13.89
CA ASN A 266 -12.30 26.28 13.59
C ASN A 266 -13.30 26.88 14.59
N THR A 267 -13.11 26.73 15.90
CA THR A 267 -13.87 27.56 16.86
C THR A 267 -12.95 28.43 17.73
N GLU A 268 -12.60 29.61 17.22
CA GLU A 268 -12.47 30.74 18.13
C GLU A 268 -13.86 30.96 18.76
N TRP A 269 -13.98 30.81 20.08
CA TRP A 269 -15.16 31.31 20.78
C TRP A 269 -15.11 32.84 20.81
N ALA A 270 -15.40 33.47 19.66
CA ALA A 270 -15.56 34.91 19.55
C ALA A 270 -16.91 35.30 20.16
N LEU A 271 -16.86 35.99 21.30
CA LEU A 271 -18.01 36.70 21.88
C LEU A 271 -18.44 37.81 20.91
N THR A 272 -19.30 37.48 19.94
CA THR A 272 -19.93 38.48 19.06
C THR A 272 -21.02 39.22 19.84
N GLN A 273 -21.07 40.54 19.65
CA GLN A 273 -21.61 41.52 20.59
C GLN A 273 -23.13 41.53 20.85
N ASN A 274 -23.94 40.57 20.38
CA ASN A 274 -25.41 40.75 20.41
C ASN A 274 -26.27 39.60 20.97
N PHE A 275 -25.71 38.51 21.45
CA PHE A 275 -26.44 37.56 22.31
C PHE A 275 -25.51 37.03 23.39
N SER A 276 -25.89 37.20 24.65
CA SER A 276 -25.01 36.92 25.78
C SER A 276 -25.40 35.65 26.52
N PRO A 277 -24.73 34.51 26.27
CA PRO A 277 -24.32 33.61 27.33
C PRO A 277 -22.95 34.09 27.83
N PHE A 278 -22.94 34.85 28.93
CA PHE A 278 -21.69 35.25 29.57
C PHE A 278 -20.95 33.98 30.08
N ILE A 279 -19.84 33.61 29.46
CA ILE A 279 -18.81 32.77 30.12
C ILE A 279 -18.25 33.63 31.26
N THR A 280 -18.61 33.29 32.50
CA THR A 280 -18.16 34.02 33.69
C THR A 280 -17.10 33.18 34.38
N LEU A 281 -15.83 33.53 34.19
CA LEU A 281 -14.71 32.86 34.86
C LEU A 281 -14.48 33.48 36.24
N TRP A 282 -14.54 32.66 37.29
CA TRP A 282 -14.32 33.09 38.67
C TRP A 282 -12.93 32.65 39.15
N PHE A 283 -12.02 33.61 39.35
CA PHE A 283 -10.73 33.33 39.98
C PHE A 283 -10.85 33.43 41.50
N PHE A 284 -10.89 32.29 42.20
CA PHE A 284 -10.71 32.25 43.65
C PHE A 284 -9.28 31.85 44.00
N LEU A 285 -8.37 32.82 44.08
CA LEU A 285 -7.11 32.63 44.80
C LEU A 285 -7.43 32.73 46.31
N TYR A 286 -7.91 31.65 46.93
CA TYR A 286 -8.02 31.59 48.39
C TYR A 286 -6.62 31.64 49.00
N SER A 287 -6.24 32.79 49.56
CA SER A 287 -5.02 32.93 50.37
C SER A 287 -5.31 32.87 51.87
N ARG A 288 -6.51 32.47 52.30
CA ARG A 288 -6.83 32.29 53.72
C ARG A 288 -7.70 31.07 53.98
N GLY A 289 -7.06 30.02 54.51
CA GLY A 289 -7.74 29.03 55.38
C GLY A 289 -8.06 27.66 54.80
N LEU A 290 -7.86 27.41 53.50
CA LEU A 290 -7.91 26.05 52.92
C LEU A 290 -6.52 25.64 52.44
N PRO A 291 -6.09 24.39 52.66
CA PRO A 291 -4.87 23.88 52.06
C PRO A 291 -5.19 23.60 50.59
N LEU A 292 -4.43 24.21 49.68
CA LEU A 292 -4.43 24.09 48.21
C LEU A 292 -5.19 25.22 47.46
N PRO A 293 -4.57 25.85 46.45
CA PRO A 293 -5.24 26.78 45.55
C PRO A 293 -6.21 26.03 44.62
N VAL A 294 -7.50 26.32 44.73
CA VAL A 294 -8.57 25.70 43.93
C VAL A 294 -8.92 26.61 42.75
N LEU A 295 -8.66 26.17 41.51
CA LEU A 295 -8.93 26.93 40.27
C LEU A 295 -10.32 26.54 39.72
N ILE A 296 -11.35 27.37 39.88
CA ILE A 296 -12.70 27.07 39.38
C ILE A 296 -12.94 27.75 38.03
N VAL A 297 -13.16 26.96 36.97
CA VAL A 297 -13.41 27.42 35.58
C VAL A 297 -14.85 27.05 35.23
N LEU A 298 -15.69 28.07 35.07
CA LEU A 298 -17.12 27.96 34.79
C LEU A 298 -17.39 28.11 33.28
N LEU A 299 -17.70 27.01 32.61
CA LEU A 299 -18.00 26.96 31.17
C LEU A 299 -19.52 26.82 30.96
N ALA A 300 -20.16 27.87 30.45
CA ALA A 300 -21.50 27.80 29.88
C ALA A 300 -21.36 27.61 28.37
N ILE A 301 -21.50 26.36 27.87
CA ILE A 301 -21.36 26.08 26.43
C ILE A 301 -22.69 25.60 25.88
N ALA A 302 -23.21 26.32 24.90
CA ALA A 302 -24.40 25.91 24.14
C ALA A 302 -24.07 25.04 22.91
N PHE A 303 -22.79 24.83 22.53
CA PHE A 303 -22.51 24.25 21.21
C PHE A 303 -21.38 23.21 21.02
N GLN A 304 -20.53 22.87 21.99
CA GLN A 304 -19.70 21.64 21.95
C GLN A 304 -18.93 21.47 23.28
N ARG A 305 -18.90 20.25 23.83
CA ARG A 305 -18.11 19.95 25.04
C ARG A 305 -16.67 19.56 24.65
N PRO A 306 -15.62 20.05 25.35
CA PRO A 306 -14.26 19.59 25.12
C PRO A 306 -14.15 18.09 25.42
N GLN A 307 -13.17 17.42 24.81
CA GLN A 307 -12.89 16.00 25.00
C GLN A 307 -11.66 15.77 25.89
N PRO A 308 -11.53 14.60 26.54
CA PRO A 308 -10.29 14.20 27.20
C PRO A 308 -9.10 14.27 26.24
N GLY A 309 -8.03 14.96 26.64
CA GLY A 309 -6.83 15.21 25.82
C GLY A 309 -6.78 16.60 25.19
N ASP A 310 -7.87 17.38 25.23
CA ASP A 310 -7.91 18.73 24.67
C ASP A 310 -7.08 19.74 25.49
N TRP A 311 -6.36 20.61 24.77
CA TRP A 311 -5.77 21.81 25.34
C TRP A 311 -6.77 22.97 25.35
N LEU A 312 -6.95 23.59 26.51
CA LEU A 312 -7.65 24.85 26.66
C LEU A 312 -6.63 25.95 26.95
N SER A 313 -6.65 26.99 26.12
CA SER A 313 -5.89 28.22 26.39
C SER A 313 -6.81 29.29 26.98
N LEU A 314 -6.36 29.93 28.05
CA LEU A 314 -7.01 31.06 28.69
C LEU A 314 -6.09 32.28 28.59
N THR A 315 -6.58 33.35 27.97
CA THR A 315 -5.81 34.60 27.82
C THR A 315 -6.45 35.74 28.62
N GLN A 316 -5.64 36.43 29.42
CA GLN A 316 -6.01 37.63 30.16
C GLN A 316 -5.09 38.79 29.75
N GLY A 317 -5.52 39.58 28.76
CA GLY A 317 -4.68 40.62 28.16
C GLY A 317 -3.44 40.05 27.43
N PRO A 318 -2.44 40.89 27.10
CA PRO A 318 -1.25 40.46 26.36
C PRO A 318 -0.20 39.71 27.19
N ALA A 319 -0.37 39.64 28.52
CA ALA A 319 0.71 39.27 29.44
C ALA A 319 0.55 37.91 30.14
N LEU A 320 -0.66 37.34 30.20
CA LEU A 320 -0.93 36.10 30.91
C LEU A 320 -1.70 35.13 30.03
N ARG A 321 -1.05 34.01 29.71
CA ARG A 321 -1.65 32.87 29.03
C ARG A 321 -1.54 31.63 29.92
N LEU A 322 -2.68 31.00 30.18
CA LEU A 322 -2.80 29.80 31.01
C LEU A 322 -3.23 28.63 30.12
N TRP A 323 -2.48 27.53 30.19
CA TRP A 323 -2.72 26.30 29.45
C TRP A 323 -3.24 25.22 30.39
N LEU A 324 -4.34 24.59 30.00
CA LEU A 324 -5.05 23.59 30.79
C LEU A 324 -5.25 22.33 29.95
N LEU A 325 -4.82 21.18 30.45
CA LEU A 325 -5.06 19.88 29.79
C LEU A 325 -6.30 19.21 30.39
N VAL A 326 -7.25 18.83 29.54
CA VAL A 326 -8.47 18.12 29.94
C VAL A 326 -8.16 16.64 30.17
N GLN A 327 -8.39 16.13 31.38
CA GLN A 327 -8.16 14.72 31.72
C GLN A 327 -9.41 13.87 31.49
N ARG A 328 -10.55 14.34 31.98
CA ARG A 328 -11.84 13.63 31.88
C ARG A 328 -12.98 14.63 31.88
N VAL A 329 -14.00 14.32 31.10
CA VAL A 329 -15.23 15.10 31.05
C VAL A 329 -16.33 14.26 31.67
N GLU A 330 -17.00 14.81 32.67
CA GLU A 330 -18.15 14.19 33.34
C GLU A 330 -19.42 15.00 33.10
N ALA A 331 -20.57 14.46 33.50
CA ALA A 331 -21.89 15.05 33.21
C ALA A 331 -22.00 16.55 33.55
N GLN A 332 -21.36 16.99 34.65
CA GLN A 332 -21.39 18.36 35.16
C GLN A 332 -20.00 18.88 35.59
N ARG A 333 -18.89 18.28 35.14
CA ARG A 333 -17.54 18.77 35.50
C ARG A 333 -16.48 18.38 34.48
N ILE A 334 -15.47 19.21 34.33
CA ILE A 334 -14.27 18.91 33.54
C ILE A 334 -13.12 18.76 34.54
N VAL A 335 -12.52 17.58 34.57
CA VAL A 335 -11.35 17.29 35.39
C VAL A 335 -10.12 17.66 34.58
N LEU A 336 -9.29 18.56 35.11
CA LEU A 336 -8.03 18.96 34.49
C LEU A 336 -6.87 18.21 35.11
N GLN A 337 -5.89 17.87 34.29
CA GLN A 337 -4.71 17.16 34.75
C GLN A 337 -3.66 18.11 35.34
N ASP A 338 -3.35 19.17 34.58
CA ASP A 338 -2.26 20.11 34.86
C ASP A 338 -2.63 21.52 34.36
N ALA A 339 -2.04 22.53 35.01
CA ALA A 339 -2.23 23.94 34.67
C ALA A 339 -0.87 24.66 34.58
N TRP A 340 -0.62 25.32 33.45
CA TRP A 340 0.67 25.94 33.10
C TRP A 340 0.48 27.41 32.77
N ILE A 341 1.18 28.30 33.47
CA ILE A 341 1.16 29.73 33.16
C ILE A 341 2.39 30.06 32.32
N GLU A 342 2.18 30.51 31.09
CA GLU A 342 3.22 31.11 30.25
C GLU A 342 3.67 32.43 30.88
N GLY A 343 4.98 32.65 30.99
CA GLY A 343 5.51 33.87 31.61
C GLY A 343 6.87 34.30 31.05
N SER A 344 7.28 35.50 31.39
CA SER A 344 8.69 35.90 31.30
C SER A 344 9.46 35.25 32.46
N GLY A 345 10.77 34.99 32.27
CA GLY A 345 11.62 34.32 33.25
C GLY A 345 11.57 34.93 34.66
N PRO A 346 12.13 34.25 35.67
CA PRO A 346 11.95 34.60 37.07
C PRO A 346 12.46 36.00 37.39
N ALA A 347 11.68 36.77 38.15
CA ALA A 347 12.06 38.10 38.64
C ALA A 347 13.07 38.05 39.82
N ILE A 348 13.39 36.84 40.29
CA ILE A 348 14.26 36.55 41.44
C ILE A 348 15.33 35.56 41.00
N ALA A 349 16.50 35.59 41.64
CA ALA A 349 17.54 34.62 41.34
C ALA A 349 17.12 33.19 41.71
N LEU A 350 17.26 32.25 40.77
CA LEU A 350 16.92 30.83 40.97
C LEU A 350 18.10 29.93 40.62
N SER A 351 18.30 28.89 41.43
CA SER A 351 19.29 27.83 41.15
C SER A 351 18.63 26.68 40.40
N VAL A 352 19.31 26.18 39.37
CA VAL A 352 18.88 25.00 38.61
C VAL A 352 19.14 23.78 39.47
N ALA A 353 18.10 23.00 39.76
CA ALA A 353 18.17 21.78 40.55
C ALA A 353 18.45 20.56 39.67
N ASN A 354 17.87 20.50 38.47
CA ASN A 354 18.01 19.38 37.56
C ASN A 354 17.97 19.82 36.10
N VAL A 355 18.74 19.15 35.25
CA VAL A 355 18.76 19.33 33.79
C VAL A 355 18.55 17.97 33.14
N GLN A 356 17.56 17.87 32.27
CA GLN A 356 17.21 16.62 31.61
C GLN A 356 17.02 16.85 30.12
N ARG A 357 17.57 15.97 29.28
CA ARG A 357 17.22 15.92 27.87
C ARG A 357 15.81 15.38 27.73
N VAL A 358 14.98 16.11 27.01
CA VAL A 358 13.60 15.78 26.70
C VAL A 358 13.56 15.00 25.40
N GLN A 359 13.02 13.78 25.47
CA GLN A 359 12.72 12.96 24.30
C GLN A 359 11.29 12.42 24.43
N ILE A 360 10.70 12.06 23.31
CA ILE A 360 9.35 11.49 23.26
C ILE A 360 9.45 10.08 22.68
N ALA A 361 8.61 9.18 23.17
CA ALA A 361 8.27 7.95 22.47
C ALA A 361 6.82 8.02 22.00
N LEU A 362 6.57 7.60 20.76
CA LEU A 362 5.24 7.41 20.22
C LEU A 362 4.92 5.93 20.19
N GLN A 363 3.73 5.59 20.68
CA GLN A 363 3.19 4.25 20.67
C GLN A 363 1.87 4.26 19.93
N ALA A 364 1.68 3.25 19.08
CA ALA A 364 0.42 3.02 18.39
C ALA A 364 0.04 1.56 18.55
N ARG A 365 -1.22 1.31 18.86
CA ARG A 365 -1.74 -0.02 19.12
C ARG A 365 -3.00 -0.25 18.32
N GLU A 366 -3.02 -1.35 17.58
CA GLU A 366 -4.24 -1.88 16.97
C GLU A 366 -4.95 -2.83 17.96
N PRO A 367 -6.30 -2.88 17.99
CA PRO A 367 -7.04 -3.67 18.99
C PRO A 367 -6.73 -5.18 18.97
N ALA A 368 -6.22 -5.71 17.85
CA ALA A 368 -5.97 -7.13 17.62
C ALA A 368 -4.52 -7.47 17.21
N GLU A 369 -3.61 -6.48 17.15
CA GLU A 369 -2.28 -6.62 16.55
C GLU A 369 -1.13 -6.10 17.45
N ALA A 370 0.09 -6.08 16.93
CA ALA A 370 1.32 -5.74 17.63
C ALA A 370 1.36 -4.26 18.08
N ASP A 371 2.05 -4.00 19.20
CA ASP A 371 2.34 -2.65 19.67
C ASP A 371 3.47 -2.05 18.81
N TYR A 372 3.19 -0.96 18.09
CA TYR A 372 4.19 -0.17 17.39
C TYR A 372 4.79 0.86 18.35
N ARG A 373 6.11 1.00 18.36
CA ARG A 373 6.80 1.93 19.26
C ARG A 373 8.03 2.54 18.59
N LEU A 374 8.06 3.87 18.52
CA LEU A 374 9.22 4.67 18.14
C LEU A 374 9.70 5.47 19.34
N GLU A 375 10.99 5.35 19.67
CA GLU A 375 11.59 6.02 20.83
C GLU A 375 12.64 7.05 20.44
N ASN A 376 13.12 7.81 21.43
CA ASN A 376 14.21 8.77 21.26
C ASN A 376 13.90 9.85 20.21
N LEU A 377 12.63 10.23 20.07
CA LEU A 377 12.21 11.31 19.18
C LEU A 377 12.54 12.65 19.81
N ALA A 378 13.11 13.54 19.02
CA ALA A 378 13.48 14.88 19.44
C ALA A 378 12.32 15.86 19.27
N CYS A 379 12.38 16.94 20.05
CA CYS A 379 11.31 17.92 20.14
C CYS A 379 11.54 19.19 19.29
N ALA A 380 12.67 19.33 18.58
CA ALA A 380 12.90 20.47 17.69
C ALA A 380 13.58 20.06 16.37
N ALA A 381 13.20 20.74 15.28
CA ALA A 381 13.55 20.41 13.90
C ALA A 381 15.04 20.32 13.52
N PRO A 382 16.00 21.04 14.14
CA PRO A 382 17.41 20.88 13.79
C PRO A 382 17.94 19.46 14.08
N HIS A 383 17.21 18.66 14.86
CA HIS A 383 17.59 17.31 15.19
C HIS A 383 17.13 16.32 14.10
N PRO A 384 17.98 15.38 13.64
CA PRO A 384 17.63 14.43 12.57
C PRO A 384 16.49 13.46 12.92
N ARG A 385 16.18 13.32 14.22
CA ARG A 385 15.04 12.55 14.75
C ARG A 385 13.90 13.43 15.26
N PHE A 386 13.75 14.64 14.74
CA PHE A 386 12.64 15.50 15.15
C PHE A 386 11.30 14.80 14.89
N VAL A 387 10.42 14.79 15.89
CA VAL A 387 9.12 14.12 15.82
C VAL A 387 8.24 14.64 14.67
N GLY A 388 8.41 15.91 14.28
CA GLY A 388 7.70 16.52 13.16
C GLY A 388 8.28 16.27 11.78
N HIS A 389 9.30 15.41 11.66
CA HIS A 389 9.82 14.90 10.38
C HIS A 389 9.46 13.43 10.18
N LEU A 390 8.41 12.94 10.85
CA LEU A 390 7.97 11.55 10.74
C LEU A 390 7.18 11.40 9.42
N PRO A 391 7.74 10.72 8.40
CA PRO A 391 7.19 10.78 7.06
C PRO A 391 5.89 9.98 6.93
N ASP A 392 5.01 10.43 6.04
CA ASP A 392 3.88 9.63 5.59
C ASP A 392 4.31 8.50 4.63
N ASP A 393 3.35 7.65 4.26
CA ASP A 393 3.57 6.56 3.30
C ASP A 393 4.01 7.09 1.93
N HIS A 394 3.44 8.19 1.43
CA HIS A 394 3.80 8.74 0.12
C HIS A 394 5.27 9.18 0.09
N GLN A 395 5.69 10.03 1.03
CA GLN A 395 7.06 10.54 1.15
C GLN A 395 8.08 9.39 1.28
N LEU A 396 7.76 8.40 2.12
CA LEU A 396 8.66 7.28 2.38
C LEU A 396 8.81 6.37 1.15
N PHE A 397 7.71 5.99 0.50
CA PHE A 397 7.75 5.12 -0.67
C PHE A 397 8.24 5.86 -1.92
N GLU A 398 8.02 7.16 -2.03
CA GLU A 398 8.51 7.98 -3.15
C GLU A 398 10.04 8.07 -3.09
N ALA A 399 10.61 8.25 -1.89
CA ALA A 399 12.05 8.19 -1.69
C ALA A 399 12.64 6.82 -2.09
N GLN A 400 11.94 5.72 -1.78
CA GLN A 400 12.34 4.36 -2.18
C GLN A 400 12.21 4.13 -3.69
N LEU A 401 11.14 4.63 -4.32
CA LEU A 401 10.94 4.58 -5.77
C LEU A 401 12.07 5.36 -6.45
N GLN A 402 12.35 6.59 -6.00
CA GLN A 402 13.41 7.41 -6.56
C GLN A 402 14.80 6.79 -6.39
N ALA A 403 15.07 6.15 -5.25
CA ALA A 403 16.29 5.37 -5.04
C ALA A 403 16.40 4.20 -6.03
N THR A 404 15.28 3.51 -6.29
CA THR A 404 15.20 2.40 -7.25
C THR A 404 15.44 2.89 -8.69
N LEU A 405 14.83 4.01 -9.08
CA LEU A 405 14.97 4.60 -10.41
C LEU A 405 16.36 5.20 -10.64
N SER A 406 16.96 5.81 -9.61
CA SER A 406 18.27 6.47 -9.71
C SER A 406 19.46 5.56 -9.46
N GLN A 407 19.23 4.31 -9.03
CA GLN A 407 20.27 3.33 -8.64
C GLN A 407 21.20 3.79 -7.49
N PHE A 408 20.86 4.87 -6.79
CA PHE A 408 21.58 5.34 -5.63
C PHE A 408 20.88 4.89 -4.33
N PRO A 409 21.63 4.36 -3.35
CA PRO A 409 21.03 3.97 -2.08
C PRO A 409 20.46 5.19 -1.35
N ALA A 410 19.27 5.02 -0.77
CA ALA A 410 18.70 5.99 0.15
C ALA A 410 19.66 6.21 1.35
N PRO A 411 19.71 7.42 1.94
CA PRO A 411 20.57 7.68 3.09
C PRO A 411 20.24 6.74 4.27
N ALA A 412 21.28 6.10 4.82
CA ALA A 412 21.16 4.94 5.71
C ALA A 412 20.74 5.25 7.17
N GLU A 413 20.66 6.52 7.56
CA GLU A 413 20.40 6.93 8.95
C GLU A 413 19.39 8.09 8.97
N SER A 414 18.12 7.78 8.67
CA SER A 414 17.01 8.73 8.78
C SER A 414 15.88 8.18 9.63
N LEU A 415 15.08 9.05 10.25
CA LEU A 415 13.87 8.64 10.98
C LEU A 415 12.94 7.77 10.10
N GLY A 416 12.91 8.05 8.79
CA GLY A 416 12.18 7.23 7.81
C GLY A 416 12.68 5.79 7.74
N SER A 417 13.99 5.53 7.86
CA SER A 417 14.54 4.17 7.84
C SER A 417 14.06 3.30 9.00
N GLU A 418 13.86 3.88 10.18
CA GLU A 418 13.33 3.19 11.36
C GLU A 418 11.81 2.99 11.29
N ALA A 419 11.09 3.88 10.60
CA ALA A 419 9.65 3.79 10.42
C ALA A 419 9.22 2.73 9.37
N ILE A 420 10.16 2.10 8.66
CA ILE A 420 9.87 1.14 7.56
C ILE A 420 9.60 -0.29 8.07
N LEU A 421 10.36 -0.76 9.07
CA LEU A 421 10.33 -2.17 9.51
C LEU A 421 10.40 -2.29 11.05
N PRO A 422 9.27 -2.52 11.74
CA PRO A 422 7.90 -2.59 11.22
C PRO A 422 7.37 -1.22 10.77
N ARG A 423 6.38 -1.19 9.86
CA ARG A 423 5.79 0.06 9.37
C ARG A 423 5.13 0.82 10.51
N PHE A 424 5.64 2.01 10.85
CA PHE A 424 5.03 2.83 11.88
C PHE A 424 3.74 3.49 11.36
N PRO A 425 2.60 3.41 12.07
CA PRO A 425 1.28 3.76 11.52
C PRO A 425 0.94 5.26 11.59
N LEU A 426 1.85 6.11 12.04
CA LEU A 426 1.62 7.55 12.18
C LEU A 426 2.63 8.36 11.38
N ALA A 427 2.20 9.55 10.97
CA ALA A 427 3.01 10.58 10.33
C ALA A 427 2.82 11.92 11.05
N LEU A 428 3.83 12.78 11.00
CA LEU A 428 3.77 14.15 11.49
C LEU A 428 4.62 15.02 10.56
N ASP A 429 4.00 16.07 10.02
CA ASP A 429 4.66 17.13 9.26
C ASP A 429 4.53 18.45 10.01
N LEU A 430 5.50 18.75 10.87
CA LEU A 430 5.57 20.03 11.60
C LEU A 430 6.63 20.93 10.97
N PRO A 431 6.41 22.25 10.90
CA PRO A 431 7.36 23.15 10.26
C PRO A 431 8.71 23.16 10.97
N ASP A 432 9.80 23.46 10.24
CA ASP A 432 11.17 23.50 10.78
C ASP A 432 11.41 24.53 11.90
N THR A 433 10.43 25.38 12.16
CA THR A 433 10.45 26.35 13.27
C THR A 433 9.74 25.85 14.51
N ALA A 434 9.05 24.70 14.43
CA ALA A 434 8.28 24.13 15.51
C ALA A 434 9.16 23.53 16.61
N VAL A 435 8.73 23.74 17.85
CA VAL A 435 9.25 23.10 19.05
C VAL A 435 8.09 22.43 19.74
N VAL A 436 8.22 21.14 20.05
CA VAL A 436 7.23 20.33 20.75
C VAL A 436 7.53 20.32 22.24
N LEU A 437 6.60 20.84 23.04
CA LEU A 437 6.74 20.98 24.48
C LEU A 437 5.85 19.94 25.19
N PRO A 438 6.43 19.03 25.99
CA PRO A 438 5.68 17.97 26.67
C PRO A 438 5.10 18.45 28.01
N LEU A 439 4.28 19.50 27.98
CA LEU A 439 3.73 20.11 29.18
C LEU A 439 2.78 19.18 29.94
N GLY A 440 1.97 18.39 29.25
CA GLY A 440 0.95 17.53 29.87
C GLY A 440 1.30 16.05 29.92
N LEU A 441 2.48 15.63 29.44
CA LEU A 441 2.88 14.23 29.47
C LEU A 441 3.22 13.80 30.90
N ARG A 442 2.47 12.83 31.42
CA ARG A 442 2.79 12.08 32.63
C ARG A 442 2.93 10.60 32.30
N PRO A 443 3.74 9.83 33.03
CA PRO A 443 3.81 8.39 32.85
C PRO A 443 2.42 7.75 32.99
N GLY A 444 1.93 7.07 31.94
CA GLY A 444 0.74 6.21 32.00
C GLY A 444 -0.63 6.84 31.69
N LEU A 445 -0.70 8.02 31.07
CA LEU A 445 -1.96 8.61 30.58
C LEU A 445 -2.07 8.48 29.05
N PRO A 446 -2.93 7.59 28.51
CA PRO A 446 -3.16 7.51 27.07
C PRO A 446 -4.01 8.71 26.59
N SER A 447 -3.64 9.30 25.44
CA SER A 447 -4.56 10.11 24.63
C SER A 447 -5.72 9.23 24.15
N GLN A 448 -6.96 9.72 24.25
CA GLN A 448 -8.09 9.05 23.60
C GLN A 448 -7.88 9.06 22.08
N GLY A 449 -8.33 7.99 21.41
CA GLY A 449 -8.04 7.66 20.01
C GLY A 449 -8.51 8.68 18.97
N ALA A 450 -8.41 8.29 17.69
CA ALA A 450 -8.67 9.13 16.52
C ALA A 450 -9.85 10.10 16.69
N LEU A 451 -9.70 11.34 16.21
CA LEU A 451 -10.85 12.23 16.06
C LEU A 451 -11.87 11.57 15.13
N PRO A 452 -13.16 11.49 15.51
CA PRO A 452 -14.16 10.80 14.72
C PRO A 452 -14.41 11.53 13.41
N THR A 453 -14.08 10.88 12.30
CA THR A 453 -14.48 11.30 10.96
C THR A 453 -15.91 10.79 10.70
N GLU A 454 -16.84 11.67 10.34
CA GLU A 454 -18.26 11.32 10.15
C GLU A 454 -18.53 10.47 8.88
N ALA A 455 -17.53 10.31 8.02
CA ALA A 455 -17.66 9.59 6.75
C ALA A 455 -17.54 8.06 6.91
N LEU A 456 -18.31 7.33 6.09
CA LEU A 456 -18.33 5.86 6.06
C LEU A 456 -16.98 5.31 5.52
N PRO A 457 -16.58 4.08 5.90
CA PRO A 457 -15.28 3.50 5.53
C PRO A 457 -14.92 3.64 4.03
N LEU A 458 -15.75 3.11 3.12
CA LEU A 458 -15.45 3.17 1.68
C LEU A 458 -15.39 4.58 1.08
N VAL A 459 -16.08 5.56 1.69
CA VAL A 459 -15.98 6.97 1.27
C VAL A 459 -14.59 7.50 1.64
N ARG A 460 -14.17 7.26 2.89
CA ARG A 460 -12.86 7.66 3.41
C ARG A 460 -11.71 6.92 2.76
N ASP A 461 -11.96 5.71 2.27
CA ASP A 461 -11.01 4.94 1.48
C ASP A 461 -10.89 5.43 0.03
N GLY A 462 -11.67 6.46 -0.36
CA GLY A 462 -11.67 7.01 -1.72
C GLY A 462 -12.23 6.04 -2.76
N LEU A 463 -13.05 5.08 -2.34
CA LEU A 463 -13.66 4.06 -3.20
C LEU A 463 -15.12 4.38 -3.54
N VAL A 464 -15.61 5.57 -3.14
CA VAL A 464 -16.97 6.09 -3.35
C VAL A 464 -16.89 7.61 -3.57
N PRO A 465 -17.71 8.24 -4.44
CA PRO A 465 -17.61 9.65 -4.70
C PRO A 465 -18.13 10.43 -3.50
N VAL A 466 -17.50 11.55 -3.16
CA VAL A 466 -18.01 12.44 -2.11
C VAL A 466 -19.26 13.15 -2.63
N THR A 467 -20.40 12.82 -2.05
CA THR A 467 -21.67 13.53 -2.20
C THR A 467 -22.21 13.86 -0.81
N SER A 468 -22.67 15.09 -0.62
CA SER A 468 -23.33 15.54 0.62
C SER A 468 -24.72 14.93 0.83
N ASP A 469 -25.23 14.21 -0.17
CA ASP A 469 -26.54 13.56 -0.13
C ASP A 469 -26.36 12.04 -0.06
N VAL A 470 -26.69 11.46 1.11
CA VAL A 470 -26.67 10.01 1.34
C VAL A 470 -27.67 9.30 0.41
N GLN A 471 -28.77 9.96 0.01
CA GLN A 471 -29.71 9.42 -0.97
C GLN A 471 -29.13 9.43 -2.39
N ALA A 472 -28.17 10.31 -2.66
CA ALA A 472 -27.46 10.25 -3.93
C ALA A 472 -26.72 8.91 -4.02
N LEU A 473 -26.04 8.42 -2.97
CA LEU A 473 -25.32 7.13 -2.95
C LEU A 473 -26.17 5.89 -3.27
N ASP A 474 -27.51 6.00 -3.23
CA ASP A 474 -28.47 4.96 -3.60
C ASP A 474 -28.94 5.02 -5.07
N GLY A 475 -28.48 6.02 -5.85
CA GLY A 475 -28.84 6.23 -7.26
C GLY A 475 -28.20 5.23 -8.25
N PRO A 476 -28.79 5.08 -9.46
CA PRO A 476 -28.32 4.12 -10.47
C PRO A 476 -26.90 4.43 -11.00
N ASP A 477 -26.44 5.67 -10.93
CA ASP A 477 -25.12 6.09 -11.45
C ASP A 477 -23.95 5.51 -10.63
N TRP A 478 -24.20 5.15 -9.36
CA TRP A 478 -23.18 4.59 -8.45
C TRP A 478 -23.16 3.06 -8.46
N SER A 479 -24.03 2.44 -9.24
CA SER A 479 -23.98 1.01 -9.54
C SER A 479 -22.86 0.63 -10.52
N THR A 480 -22.24 1.63 -11.14
CA THR A 480 -21.20 1.51 -12.16
C THR A 480 -19.82 1.62 -11.53
N PHE A 481 -19.00 0.59 -11.70
CA PHE A 481 -17.57 0.61 -11.39
C PHE A 481 -16.86 1.79 -12.11
N TRP A 482 -16.14 2.66 -11.40
CA TRP A 482 -15.55 3.87 -12.00
C TRP A 482 -14.16 3.63 -12.58
N PRO A 483 -13.98 3.82 -13.90
CA PRO A 483 -12.67 3.69 -14.55
C PRO A 483 -11.65 4.70 -14.02
N THR A 484 -12.10 5.85 -13.53
CA THR A 484 -11.23 6.97 -13.13
C THR A 484 -10.36 6.66 -11.92
N ILE A 485 -10.68 5.63 -11.12
CA ILE A 485 -9.80 5.19 -10.03
C ILE A 485 -8.60 4.41 -10.58
N PHE A 486 -8.78 3.65 -11.66
CA PHE A 486 -7.72 2.84 -12.27
C PHE A 486 -6.93 3.56 -13.36
N LEU A 487 -7.48 4.64 -13.93
CA LEU A 487 -6.93 5.32 -15.09
C LEU A 487 -6.62 6.77 -14.79
N ASP A 488 -5.56 7.28 -15.43
CA ASP A 488 -5.30 8.72 -15.43
C ASP A 488 -6.43 9.40 -16.23
N PRO A 489 -7.11 10.42 -15.67
CA PRO A 489 -8.26 11.05 -16.31
C PRO A 489 -7.98 11.61 -17.70
N VAL A 490 -6.72 12.00 -17.98
CA VAL A 490 -6.30 12.54 -19.28
C VAL A 490 -6.02 11.40 -20.26
N LEU A 491 -5.34 10.34 -19.80
CA LEU A 491 -4.87 9.26 -20.68
C LEU A 491 -5.90 8.14 -20.91
N ARG A 492 -7.00 8.09 -20.15
CA ARG A 492 -7.97 6.98 -20.14
C ARG A 492 -8.55 6.59 -21.51
N ARG A 493 -8.54 7.50 -22.49
CA ARG A 493 -9.06 7.29 -23.86
C ARG A 493 -8.00 7.56 -24.94
N THR A 494 -6.73 7.60 -24.56
CA THR A 494 -5.64 7.85 -25.48
C THR A 494 -5.20 6.55 -26.15
N GLY A 495 -5.23 6.51 -27.49
CA GLY A 495 -4.79 5.35 -28.28
C GLY A 495 -3.27 5.14 -28.24
N PRO A 496 -2.77 4.01 -28.79
CA PRO A 496 -1.42 3.53 -28.49
C PRO A 496 -0.32 4.39 -29.15
N ARG A 497 -0.66 5.10 -30.23
CA ARG A 497 0.28 5.94 -31.00
C ARG A 497 0.65 7.25 -30.29
N SER A 498 -0.26 7.80 -29.49
CA SER A 498 -0.07 9.09 -28.79
C SER A 498 0.19 8.93 -27.29
N LEU A 499 -0.23 7.80 -26.70
CA LEU A 499 -0.19 7.58 -25.25
C LEU A 499 1.19 7.83 -24.64
N LEU A 500 2.26 7.27 -25.20
CA LEU A 500 3.60 7.45 -24.63
C LEU A 500 4.08 8.90 -24.69
N SER A 501 3.76 9.64 -25.76
CA SER A 501 4.14 11.04 -25.89
C SER A 501 3.42 11.89 -24.85
N GLU A 502 2.10 11.75 -24.77
CA GLU A 502 1.27 12.53 -23.85
C GLU A 502 1.57 12.22 -22.38
N ALA A 503 1.79 10.93 -22.06
CA ALA A 503 2.17 10.51 -20.73
C ALA A 503 3.58 11.00 -20.34
N SER A 504 4.53 10.98 -21.27
CA SER A 504 5.88 11.52 -21.06
C SER A 504 5.87 13.04 -20.88
N ASP A 505 5.05 13.75 -21.65
CA ASP A 505 4.90 15.20 -21.52
C ASP A 505 4.34 15.58 -20.14
N ARG A 506 3.33 14.86 -19.64
CA ARG A 506 2.82 15.02 -18.27
C ARG A 506 3.91 14.79 -17.22
N LEU A 507 4.56 13.64 -17.31
CA LEU A 507 5.50 13.20 -16.28
C LEU A 507 6.76 14.08 -16.24
N TYR A 508 7.39 14.33 -17.39
CA TYR A 508 8.71 14.97 -17.45
C TYR A 508 8.68 16.46 -17.76
N LEU A 509 7.71 16.93 -18.58
CA LEU A 509 7.65 18.36 -18.94
C LEU A 509 6.75 19.15 -17.99
N GLN A 510 5.63 18.55 -17.55
CA GLN A 510 4.68 19.21 -16.66
C GLN A 510 4.95 18.88 -15.18
N ASN A 511 5.84 17.92 -14.90
CA ASN A 511 6.14 17.42 -13.55
C ASN A 511 4.87 17.01 -12.80
N GLN A 512 3.93 16.36 -13.51
CA GLN A 512 2.68 15.86 -12.95
C GLN A 512 2.75 14.32 -12.84
N PRO A 513 2.48 13.75 -11.66
CA PRO A 513 2.44 12.30 -11.52
C PRO A 513 1.30 11.71 -12.37
N LEU A 514 1.54 10.49 -12.84
CA LEU A 514 0.57 9.70 -13.57
C LEU A 514 -0.22 8.83 -12.58
N LEU A 515 -1.51 8.65 -12.83
CA LEU A 515 -2.40 7.94 -11.90
C LEU A 515 -2.73 6.51 -12.35
N GLY A 516 -3.11 5.69 -11.38
CA GLY A 516 -3.58 4.32 -11.59
C GLY A 516 -2.57 3.46 -12.37
N ILE A 517 -3.02 2.78 -13.42
CA ILE A 517 -2.14 1.93 -14.23
C ILE A 517 -1.01 2.71 -14.89
N HIS A 518 -1.22 3.99 -15.24
CA HIS A 518 -0.24 4.79 -15.98
C HIS A 518 0.93 5.22 -15.11
N ALA A 519 0.80 5.16 -13.78
CA ALA A 519 1.90 5.35 -12.83
C ALA A 519 3.06 4.37 -13.07
N LEU A 520 2.80 3.23 -13.74
CA LEU A 520 3.82 2.24 -14.10
C LEU A 520 4.73 2.66 -15.26
N LEU A 521 4.46 3.78 -15.95
CA LEU A 521 5.26 4.24 -17.10
C LEU A 521 6.77 4.35 -16.84
N PRO A 522 7.26 4.82 -15.69
CA PRO A 522 8.71 4.90 -15.43
C PRO A 522 9.38 3.54 -15.23
N LEU A 523 8.60 2.48 -14.96
CA LEU A 523 9.13 1.17 -14.62
C LEU A 523 9.43 0.37 -15.89
N GLU A 524 10.70 0.10 -16.16
CA GLU A 524 11.15 -0.72 -17.30
C GLU A 524 11.14 -2.22 -17.00
N GLU A 525 11.22 -2.60 -15.72
CA GLU A 525 11.39 -4.00 -15.34
C GLU A 525 10.07 -4.81 -15.33
N VAL A 526 8.92 -4.16 -15.17
CA VAL A 526 7.58 -4.77 -15.15
C VAL A 526 7.26 -5.43 -16.47
N SER A 527 7.03 -6.74 -16.51
CA SER A 527 6.75 -7.51 -17.75
C SER A 527 5.34 -8.09 -17.84
N ILE A 528 4.60 -8.07 -16.73
CA ILE A 528 3.24 -8.61 -16.59
C ILE A 528 2.43 -7.57 -15.80
N ILE A 529 1.21 -7.26 -16.22
CA ILE A 529 0.27 -6.39 -15.49
C ILE A 529 -1.00 -7.17 -15.15
N ALA A 530 -1.51 -7.01 -13.93
CA ALA A 530 -2.79 -7.53 -13.50
C ALA A 530 -3.59 -6.47 -12.74
N LEU A 531 -4.90 -6.44 -12.97
CA LEU A 531 -5.83 -5.50 -12.33
C LEU A 531 -6.94 -6.28 -11.59
N PRO A 532 -6.60 -7.03 -10.52
CA PRO A 532 -7.48 -8.04 -9.93
C PRO A 532 -8.79 -7.47 -9.36
N ASP A 533 -8.80 -6.20 -8.97
CA ASP A 533 -10.00 -5.53 -8.44
C ASP A 533 -10.91 -4.96 -9.51
N ALA A 534 -10.46 -4.87 -10.77
CA ALA A 534 -11.23 -4.22 -11.82
C ALA A 534 -12.50 -4.99 -12.20
N ALA A 535 -12.43 -6.32 -12.22
CA ALA A 535 -13.56 -7.18 -12.55
C ALA A 535 -14.54 -7.40 -11.37
N GLN A 536 -14.39 -6.68 -10.25
CA GLN A 536 -15.33 -6.80 -9.13
C GLN A 536 -16.68 -6.15 -9.45
N ALA A 537 -17.73 -6.66 -8.80
CA ALA A 537 -19.03 -6.00 -8.80
C ALA A 537 -18.98 -4.73 -7.95
N GLY A 538 -19.74 -3.71 -8.36
CA GLY A 538 -19.93 -2.50 -7.55
C GLY A 538 -20.73 -2.79 -6.28
N TRP A 539 -20.85 -1.78 -5.43
CA TRP A 539 -21.56 -1.83 -4.16
C TRP A 539 -22.49 -0.63 -4.03
N ARG A 540 -23.53 -0.78 -3.21
CA ARG A 540 -24.46 0.30 -2.85
C ARG A 540 -24.63 0.37 -1.36
N LEU A 541 -25.01 1.55 -0.87
CA LEU A 541 -25.37 1.68 0.52
C LEU A 541 -26.76 1.04 0.74
N THR A 542 -26.99 0.43 1.90
CA THR A 542 -28.31 -0.09 2.22
C THR A 542 -28.58 0.12 3.70
N THR A 543 -29.69 0.78 4.00
CA THR A 543 -30.19 0.88 5.37
C THR A 543 -30.89 -0.45 5.69
N PRO A 544 -30.48 -1.19 6.74
CA PRO A 544 -31.15 -2.44 7.07
C PRO A 544 -32.62 -2.16 7.38
N VAL A 545 -33.53 -2.75 6.61
CA VAL A 545 -34.94 -2.83 7.02
C VAL A 545 -34.96 -3.80 8.19
N VAL A 546 -35.28 -3.30 9.39
CA VAL A 546 -35.61 -4.15 10.53
C VAL A 546 -36.87 -4.94 10.14
N VAL A 547 -36.69 -6.12 9.57
CA VAL A 547 -37.75 -7.11 9.51
C VAL A 547 -37.90 -7.61 10.93
N VAL A 548 -38.71 -6.91 11.73
CA VAL A 548 -39.30 -7.54 12.91
C VAL A 548 -39.98 -8.78 12.35
N PRO A 549 -39.56 -10.02 12.70
CA PRO A 549 -40.30 -11.18 12.27
C PRO A 549 -41.72 -10.94 12.77
N GLN A 550 -42.67 -10.79 11.84
CA GLN A 550 -44.05 -10.84 12.24
C GLN A 550 -44.17 -12.16 12.97
N VAL A 551 -44.53 -12.10 14.24
CA VAL A 551 -44.97 -13.27 14.98
C VAL A 551 -46.13 -13.80 14.15
N SER A 552 -45.83 -14.76 13.27
CA SER A 552 -46.85 -15.56 12.64
C SER A 552 -47.62 -16.14 13.81
N SER A 553 -48.94 -15.92 13.79
CA SER A 553 -49.84 -16.51 14.77
C SER A 553 -49.43 -17.97 14.96
N PRO A 554 -49.32 -18.46 16.21
CA PRO A 554 -48.79 -19.80 16.47
C PRO A 554 -49.53 -20.78 15.56
N ALA A 555 -48.77 -21.58 14.81
CA ALA A 555 -49.33 -22.65 14.03
C ALA A 555 -50.20 -23.52 14.98
N PRO A 556 -51.38 -23.99 14.55
CA PRO A 556 -52.16 -24.90 15.38
C PRO A 556 -51.27 -26.07 15.78
N GLU A 557 -51.23 -26.37 17.08
CA GLU A 557 -50.41 -27.46 17.62
C GLU A 557 -50.66 -28.73 16.80
N PRO A 558 -49.59 -29.43 16.34
CA PRO A 558 -49.77 -30.74 15.75
C PRO A 558 -50.44 -31.66 16.80
N PRO A 559 -51.40 -32.52 16.39
CA PRO A 559 -52.06 -33.41 17.33
C PRO A 559 -51.02 -34.26 18.05
N ASP A 560 -51.08 -34.23 19.39
CA ASP A 560 -50.16 -34.92 20.28
C ASP A 560 -50.00 -36.40 19.86
N PRO A 561 -48.82 -36.82 19.38
CA PRO A 561 -48.59 -38.20 18.97
C PRO A 561 -48.67 -39.19 20.14
N CYS A 562 -48.78 -38.70 21.39
CA CYS A 562 -48.99 -39.52 22.57
C CYS A 562 -50.47 -39.79 22.91
N ALA A 563 -51.44 -39.30 22.12
CA ALA A 563 -52.87 -39.57 22.34
C ALA A 563 -53.34 -40.98 21.88
N LYS A 564 -52.42 -41.84 21.43
CA LYS A 564 -52.71 -43.26 21.12
C LYS A 564 -51.92 -44.18 22.05
N THR A 565 -52.64 -44.88 22.91
CA THR A 565 -52.15 -45.98 23.73
C THR A 565 -51.49 -47.05 22.86
N GLY A 566 -50.16 -47.12 22.91
CA GLY A 566 -49.33 -48.19 22.37
C GLY A 566 -48.15 -48.44 23.31
N PRO A 567 -47.60 -49.67 23.39
CA PRO A 567 -46.80 -50.12 24.53
C PRO A 567 -45.31 -49.78 24.34
N PHE A 568 -44.96 -48.49 24.33
CA PHE A 568 -43.57 -48.07 24.44
C PHE A 568 -43.28 -47.60 25.85
N ILE A 569 -42.49 -48.39 26.57
CA ILE A 569 -42.02 -48.11 27.93
C ILE A 569 -40.78 -47.20 27.82
N PRO A 570 -40.77 -45.99 28.40
CA PRO A 570 -39.56 -45.18 28.49
C PRO A 570 -38.60 -45.72 29.56
N CYS A 571 -37.29 -45.65 29.29
CA CYS A 571 -36.22 -46.18 30.16
C CYS A 571 -36.17 -45.47 31.52
N PRO A 572 -35.94 -46.18 32.64
CA PRO A 572 -35.78 -45.56 33.95
C PRO A 572 -34.32 -45.18 34.24
N GLY A 573 -34.08 -43.90 34.53
CA GLY A 573 -32.80 -43.34 35.00
C GLY A 573 -32.34 -42.19 34.08
N ALA A 574 -32.12 -40.96 34.54
CA ALA A 574 -31.62 -40.54 35.83
C ALA A 574 -32.37 -39.33 36.40
N SER A 575 -32.33 -39.28 37.71
CA SER A 575 -32.95 -38.34 38.65
C SER A 575 -32.46 -36.90 38.50
N GLN A 576 -33.39 -35.98 38.76
CA GLN A 576 -33.25 -34.79 39.61
C GLN A 576 -31.81 -34.33 39.91
N ASN A 577 -31.41 -33.17 39.37
CA ASN A 577 -30.44 -32.32 40.04
C ASN A 577 -31.20 -31.27 40.86
N PRO A 578 -31.04 -31.26 42.19
CA PRO A 578 -31.51 -30.18 43.06
C PRO A 578 -30.46 -29.06 43.12
N GLY A 579 -30.95 -27.81 43.20
CA GLY A 579 -30.29 -26.61 43.72
C GLY A 579 -28.78 -26.43 43.55
N GLY A 580 -28.40 -25.53 42.64
CA GLY A 580 -27.12 -24.85 42.67
C GLY A 580 -27.30 -23.43 42.13
N ASP A 581 -26.99 -22.43 42.96
CA ASP A 581 -26.81 -21.03 42.55
C ASP A 581 -25.82 -20.97 41.39
N GLU A 582 -26.28 -20.57 40.21
CA GLU A 582 -25.41 -20.09 39.14
C GLU A 582 -25.88 -18.70 38.72
N ASP A 583 -24.93 -17.78 38.80
CA ASP A 583 -24.93 -16.44 38.22
C ASP A 583 -25.88 -16.34 37.03
N GLN A 584 -26.83 -15.40 37.10
CA GLN A 584 -27.38 -14.79 35.89
C GLN A 584 -26.24 -14.00 35.24
N GLY A 585 -25.35 -14.73 34.57
CA GLY A 585 -24.43 -14.15 33.62
C GLY A 585 -25.27 -13.38 32.62
N ASN A 586 -25.02 -12.08 32.56
CA ASN A 586 -25.46 -11.21 31.47
C ASN A 586 -25.30 -11.98 30.16
N LEU A 587 -26.40 -12.53 29.64
CA LEU A 587 -26.47 -12.80 28.21
C LEU A 587 -26.22 -11.43 27.57
N PRO A 588 -25.23 -11.31 26.67
CA PRO A 588 -25.04 -10.06 25.95
C PRO A 588 -26.39 -9.73 25.32
N GLU A 589 -26.96 -8.57 25.67
CA GLU A 589 -28.02 -8.00 24.88
C GLU A 589 -27.60 -8.10 23.41
N PRO A 590 -28.46 -8.56 22.50
CA PRO A 590 -28.11 -8.60 21.08
C PRO A 590 -27.72 -7.17 20.70
N SER A 591 -26.43 -6.98 20.43
CA SER A 591 -25.89 -5.75 19.89
C SER A 591 -26.73 -5.40 18.67
N VAL A 592 -27.46 -4.29 18.75
CA VAL A 592 -28.20 -3.70 17.64
C VAL A 592 -27.24 -3.71 16.42
N PRO A 593 -27.61 -4.32 15.28
CA PRO A 593 -26.74 -4.30 14.11
C PRO A 593 -26.46 -2.84 13.72
N PRO A 594 -25.25 -2.48 13.26
CA PRO A 594 -24.96 -1.11 12.92
C PRO A 594 -25.93 -0.59 11.85
N ALA A 595 -26.27 0.68 12.00
CA ALA A 595 -26.91 1.49 10.98
C ALA A 595 -26.13 1.40 9.65
N THR A 596 -26.84 1.37 8.52
CA THR A 596 -26.33 1.68 7.17
C THR A 596 -25.02 0.96 6.75
N GLN A 597 -25.14 -0.12 5.96
CA GLN A 597 -23.99 -0.93 5.52
C GLN A 597 -23.85 -1.01 3.99
N TRP A 598 -22.63 -1.21 3.50
CA TRP A 598 -22.36 -1.47 2.08
C TRP A 598 -22.76 -2.89 1.67
N GLN A 599 -23.55 -3.01 0.62
CA GLN A 599 -23.96 -4.29 0.03
C GLN A 599 -23.44 -4.40 -1.41
N LEU A 600 -22.93 -5.59 -1.76
CA LEU A 600 -22.52 -5.89 -3.12
C LEU A 600 -23.73 -5.89 -4.06
N LEU A 601 -23.57 -5.34 -5.26
CA LEU A 601 -24.62 -5.37 -6.26
C LEU A 601 -24.81 -6.80 -6.79
N PRO A 602 -26.07 -7.23 -7.01
CA PRO A 602 -26.32 -8.52 -7.63
C PRO A 602 -25.78 -8.51 -9.06
N GLY A 603 -25.36 -9.68 -9.56
CA GLY A 603 -24.77 -9.79 -10.91
C GLY A 603 -25.68 -9.28 -12.03
N THR A 604 -27.00 -9.30 -11.84
CA THR A 604 -27.99 -8.77 -12.79
C THR A 604 -28.00 -7.24 -12.90
N ALA A 605 -27.46 -6.54 -11.90
CA ALA A 605 -27.33 -5.09 -11.86
C ALA A 605 -25.92 -4.61 -12.24
N TYR A 606 -25.03 -5.53 -12.63
CA TYR A 606 -23.64 -5.19 -12.99
C TYR A 606 -23.57 -4.46 -14.34
N ALA A 607 -22.90 -3.31 -14.36
CA ALA A 607 -22.65 -2.54 -15.56
C ALA A 607 -21.21 -2.71 -16.07
N GLU A 608 -21.05 -3.30 -17.25
CA GLU A 608 -19.76 -3.67 -17.83
C GLU A 608 -18.96 -2.50 -18.43
N GLY A 609 -19.60 -1.34 -18.66
CA GLY A 609 -19.00 -0.20 -19.34
C GLY A 609 -17.72 0.33 -18.68
N GLY A 610 -17.69 0.35 -17.33
CA GLY A 610 -16.51 0.78 -16.61
C GLY A 610 -15.34 -0.20 -16.76
N LEU A 611 -15.62 -1.50 -16.69
CA LEU A 611 -14.62 -2.54 -16.89
C LEU A 611 -14.06 -2.52 -18.32
N LEU A 612 -14.93 -2.35 -19.34
CA LEU A 612 -14.51 -2.20 -20.74
C LEU A 612 -13.52 -1.05 -20.91
N GLU A 613 -13.78 0.13 -20.32
CA GLU A 613 -12.87 1.28 -20.42
C GLU A 613 -11.51 1.00 -19.76
N VAL A 614 -11.49 0.37 -18.58
CA VAL A 614 -10.24 -0.01 -17.90
C VAL A 614 -9.43 -1.04 -18.69
N GLN A 615 -10.08 -2.11 -19.16
CA GLN A 615 -9.38 -3.15 -19.94
C GLN A 615 -8.94 -2.64 -21.32
N TRP A 616 -9.73 -1.77 -21.96
CA TRP A 616 -9.37 -1.09 -23.20
C TRP A 616 -8.12 -0.23 -23.00
N ALA A 617 -8.06 0.58 -21.95
CA ALA A 617 -6.92 1.44 -21.66
C ALA A 617 -5.67 0.63 -21.29
N ALA A 618 -5.83 -0.45 -20.52
CA ALA A 618 -4.72 -1.34 -20.15
C ALA A 618 -4.14 -2.09 -21.36
N ALA A 619 -4.98 -2.49 -22.33
CA ALA A 619 -4.53 -3.08 -23.59
C ALA A 619 -3.75 -2.06 -24.44
N HIS A 620 -4.28 -0.85 -24.55
CA HIS A 620 -3.63 0.25 -25.25
C HIS A 620 -2.29 0.65 -24.65
N PHE A 621 -2.21 0.70 -23.32
CA PHE A 621 -0.97 1.01 -22.62
C PHE A 621 0.09 -0.08 -22.86
N ALA A 622 -0.31 -1.35 -22.81
CA ALA A 622 0.56 -2.46 -23.16
C ALA A 622 1.02 -2.43 -24.62
N ALA A 623 0.13 -2.07 -25.54
CA ALA A 623 0.50 -1.92 -26.94
C ALA A 623 1.44 -0.75 -27.22
N ALA A 624 1.20 0.38 -26.56
CA ALA A 624 2.00 1.58 -26.70
C ALA A 624 3.45 1.34 -26.26
N ARG A 625 3.65 0.71 -25.08
CA ARG A 625 4.99 0.36 -24.60
C ARG A 625 5.61 -0.80 -25.37
N GLY A 626 4.82 -1.84 -25.58
CA GLY A 626 5.21 -3.06 -26.28
C GLY A 626 6.18 -3.97 -25.51
N ASP A 627 6.41 -3.72 -24.22
CA ASP A 627 7.40 -4.44 -23.41
C ASP A 627 6.77 -5.23 -22.24
N TRP A 628 5.44 -5.34 -22.15
CA TRP A 628 4.75 -6.19 -21.18
C TRP A 628 3.44 -6.76 -21.74
N VAL A 629 2.82 -7.69 -21.01
CA VAL A 629 1.48 -8.22 -21.29
C VAL A 629 0.52 -7.92 -20.15
N THR A 630 -0.76 -7.68 -20.46
CA THR A 630 -1.80 -7.46 -19.44
C THR A 630 -2.69 -8.70 -19.31
N LEU A 631 -2.81 -9.21 -18.09
CA LEU A 631 -3.71 -10.30 -17.75
C LEU A 631 -5.06 -9.72 -17.35
N LEU A 632 -6.11 -10.14 -18.04
CA LEU A 632 -7.47 -9.69 -17.84
C LEU A 632 -8.29 -10.80 -17.17
N ASP A 633 -9.06 -10.43 -16.16
CA ASP A 633 -10.11 -11.25 -15.58
C ASP A 633 -11.49 -10.77 -16.02
N LEU A 634 -12.49 -11.60 -15.74
CA LEU A 634 -13.90 -11.31 -16.02
C LEU A 634 -14.70 -11.44 -14.73
N PRO A 635 -15.82 -10.71 -14.56
CA PRO A 635 -16.61 -10.76 -13.34
C PRO A 635 -16.97 -12.17 -12.88
N LYS A 636 -16.90 -12.42 -11.57
CA LYS A 636 -17.12 -13.74 -10.94
C LYS A 636 -18.45 -14.41 -11.33
N HIS A 637 -19.46 -13.59 -11.62
CA HIS A 637 -20.82 -14.05 -11.93
C HIS A 637 -21.05 -14.31 -13.42
N TYR A 638 -20.10 -13.98 -14.30
CA TYR A 638 -20.25 -14.25 -15.73
C TYR A 638 -20.33 -15.76 -16.00
N ARG A 639 -21.15 -16.14 -16.98
CA ARG A 639 -21.22 -17.47 -17.56
C ARG A 639 -20.78 -17.38 -19.02
N LEU A 640 -20.78 -18.50 -19.71
CA LEU A 640 -20.27 -18.58 -21.09
C LEU A 640 -20.88 -17.51 -22.03
N PRO A 641 -22.20 -17.25 -22.04
CA PRO A 641 -22.78 -16.24 -22.94
C PRO A 641 -22.30 -14.82 -22.63
N GLU A 642 -22.20 -14.45 -21.36
CA GLU A 642 -21.72 -13.14 -20.92
C GLU A 642 -20.24 -12.98 -21.26
N VAL A 643 -19.42 -14.00 -20.96
CA VAL A 643 -18.00 -14.04 -21.30
C VAL A 643 -17.77 -13.81 -22.81
N GLN A 644 -18.49 -14.53 -23.67
CA GLN A 644 -18.36 -14.38 -25.13
C GLN A 644 -18.89 -13.04 -25.65
N THR A 645 -19.89 -12.47 -24.99
CA THR A 645 -20.45 -11.16 -25.37
C THR A 645 -19.47 -10.05 -25.00
N TYR A 646 -18.98 -10.06 -23.77
CA TYR A 646 -17.97 -9.13 -23.28
C TYR A 646 -16.70 -9.17 -24.14
N GLN A 647 -16.16 -10.37 -24.39
CA GLN A 647 -14.97 -10.54 -25.22
C GLN A 647 -15.16 -9.94 -26.62
N ARG A 648 -16.32 -10.17 -27.25
CA ARG A 648 -16.61 -9.61 -28.58
C ARG A 648 -16.67 -8.08 -28.57
N GLN A 649 -17.27 -7.48 -27.54
CA GLN A 649 -17.33 -6.03 -27.40
C GLN A 649 -15.94 -5.42 -27.23
N LEU A 650 -15.15 -5.91 -26.26
CA LEU A 650 -13.79 -5.43 -26.00
C LEU A 650 -12.93 -5.49 -27.27
N LEU A 651 -12.93 -6.64 -27.96
CA LEU A 651 -12.13 -6.82 -29.17
C LEU A 651 -12.65 -6.02 -30.38
N ALA A 652 -13.95 -5.72 -30.43
CA ALA A 652 -14.50 -4.86 -31.47
C ALA A 652 -14.05 -3.41 -31.30
N ASP A 653 -13.84 -2.94 -30.06
CA ASP A 653 -13.32 -1.61 -29.77
C ASP A 653 -11.81 -1.54 -30.04
N LEU A 654 -11.01 -2.48 -29.52
CA LEU A 654 -9.55 -2.48 -29.68
C LEU A 654 -9.10 -2.50 -31.15
N ARG A 655 -9.79 -3.27 -32.00
CA ARG A 655 -9.42 -3.45 -33.42
C ARG A 655 -9.76 -2.25 -34.30
N ARG A 656 -10.52 -1.27 -33.80
CA ARG A 656 -10.73 -0.02 -34.56
C ARG A 656 -9.47 0.84 -34.62
N ASP A 657 -8.61 0.73 -33.60
CA ASP A 657 -7.47 1.60 -33.42
C ASP A 657 -6.17 0.96 -33.96
N ASP A 658 -5.92 -0.32 -33.63
CA ASP A 658 -4.78 -1.10 -34.11
C ASP A 658 -5.01 -2.61 -33.94
N ASP A 659 -4.82 -3.38 -35.02
CA ASP A 659 -5.00 -4.85 -35.02
C ASP A 659 -3.99 -5.58 -34.13
N ALA A 660 -2.84 -4.99 -33.79
CA ALA A 660 -1.83 -5.65 -32.95
C ALA A 660 -2.08 -5.51 -31.44
N THR A 661 -2.99 -4.63 -31.01
CA THR A 661 -3.25 -4.35 -29.58
C THR A 661 -3.76 -5.58 -28.84
N ASP A 662 -4.61 -6.39 -29.49
CA ASP A 662 -5.21 -7.59 -28.91
C ASP A 662 -4.19 -8.71 -28.59
N SER A 663 -3.01 -8.66 -29.20
CA SER A 663 -1.92 -9.60 -28.90
C SER A 663 -1.14 -9.27 -27.63
N TYR A 664 -1.36 -8.13 -26.97
CA TYR A 664 -0.74 -7.80 -25.68
C TYR A 664 -1.58 -8.18 -24.45
N ILE A 665 -2.76 -8.78 -24.66
CA ILE A 665 -3.69 -9.12 -23.58
C ILE A 665 -4.04 -10.62 -23.58
N ALA A 666 -4.29 -11.16 -22.39
CA ALA A 666 -4.74 -12.55 -22.20
C ALA A 666 -5.86 -12.61 -21.17
N ILE A 667 -6.98 -13.25 -21.51
CA ILE A 667 -8.15 -13.39 -20.63
C ILE A 667 -8.09 -14.73 -19.89
N TYR A 668 -8.22 -14.69 -18.57
CA TYR A 668 -8.31 -15.87 -17.70
C TYR A 668 -9.66 -15.90 -16.96
N HIS A 669 -10.29 -17.06 -16.94
CA HIS A 669 -11.58 -17.31 -16.28
C HIS A 669 -11.67 -18.80 -15.95
N PRO A 670 -12.38 -19.26 -14.90
CA PRO A 670 -13.14 -18.56 -13.86
C PRO A 670 -12.28 -18.04 -12.70
N TRP A 671 -12.95 -17.45 -11.69
CA TRP A 671 -12.34 -17.07 -10.41
C TRP A 671 -11.99 -18.30 -9.58
N LEU A 672 -11.01 -18.14 -8.70
CA LEU A 672 -10.47 -19.21 -7.85
C LEU A 672 -10.97 -19.04 -6.41
N ILE A 673 -11.40 -20.13 -5.78
CA ILE A 673 -11.64 -20.20 -4.34
C ILE A 673 -10.38 -20.76 -3.69
N SER A 674 -9.81 -20.00 -2.75
CA SER A 674 -8.72 -20.45 -1.90
C SER A 674 -9.12 -20.35 -0.43
N ARG A 675 -8.25 -20.84 0.45
CA ARG A 675 -8.46 -20.82 1.90
C ARG A 675 -7.39 -19.96 2.56
N GLU A 676 -7.81 -19.07 3.43
CA GLU A 676 -6.92 -18.30 4.28
C GLU A 676 -6.34 -19.12 5.42
N ASP A 677 -5.31 -18.60 6.05
CA ASP A 677 -4.67 -19.20 7.21
C ASP A 677 -5.63 -19.29 8.41
N THR A 678 -6.62 -18.38 8.46
CA THR A 678 -7.75 -18.39 9.41
C THR A 678 -8.78 -19.49 9.13
N GLY A 679 -8.68 -20.17 7.98
CA GLY A 679 -9.63 -21.18 7.53
C GLY A 679 -10.79 -20.65 6.69
N ALA A 680 -10.96 -19.32 6.60
CA ALA A 680 -11.99 -18.67 5.79
C ALA A 680 -11.78 -18.93 4.29
N LEU A 681 -12.87 -19.10 3.55
CA LEU A 681 -12.82 -19.20 2.09
C LEU A 681 -12.80 -17.81 1.49
N ILE A 682 -11.91 -17.59 0.53
CA ILE A 682 -11.79 -16.32 -0.19
C ILE A 682 -11.89 -16.55 -1.69
N HIS A 683 -12.56 -15.63 -2.37
CA HIS A 683 -12.68 -15.63 -3.83
C HIS A 683 -11.64 -14.70 -4.41
N THR A 684 -10.90 -15.18 -5.40
CA THR A 684 -9.69 -14.52 -5.89
C THR A 684 -9.69 -14.48 -7.41
N SER A 685 -9.23 -13.34 -7.95
CA SER A 685 -8.98 -13.19 -9.38
C SER A 685 -7.94 -14.22 -9.85
N PRO A 686 -8.13 -14.87 -11.01
CA PRO A 686 -7.16 -15.82 -11.54
C PRO A 686 -5.84 -15.16 -11.97
N THR A 687 -5.82 -13.84 -12.19
CA THR A 687 -4.67 -13.11 -12.74
C THR A 687 -3.46 -13.13 -11.82
N GLY A 688 -3.66 -13.09 -10.49
CA GLY A 688 -2.57 -13.17 -9.50
C GLY A 688 -1.81 -14.48 -9.56
N ALA A 689 -2.54 -15.59 -9.52
CA ALA A 689 -1.98 -16.93 -9.65
C ALA A 689 -1.26 -17.11 -11.00
N MET A 690 -1.89 -16.66 -12.09
CA MET A 690 -1.30 -16.81 -13.43
C MET A 690 -0.08 -15.93 -13.66
N ALA A 691 -0.04 -14.71 -13.10
CA ALA A 691 1.15 -13.88 -13.10
C ALA A 691 2.31 -14.58 -12.37
N GLY A 692 2.03 -15.24 -11.24
CA GLY A 692 3.05 -15.98 -10.49
C GLY A 692 3.56 -17.21 -11.26
N VAL A 693 2.66 -18.00 -11.87
CA VAL A 693 3.04 -19.10 -12.78
C VAL A 693 3.91 -18.60 -13.94
N MET A 694 3.56 -17.45 -14.52
CA MET A 694 4.34 -16.83 -15.59
C MET A 694 5.73 -16.38 -15.14
N ALA A 695 5.82 -15.84 -13.93
CA ALA A 695 7.06 -15.36 -13.33
C ALA A 695 8.02 -16.51 -13.03
N ASP A 696 7.51 -17.51 -12.32
CA ASP A 696 8.26 -18.70 -11.98
C ASP A 696 8.71 -19.47 -13.24
N ARG A 697 7.86 -19.58 -14.28
CA ARG A 697 8.28 -20.15 -15.56
C ARG A 697 9.41 -19.37 -16.22
N ALA A 698 9.33 -18.04 -16.22
CA ALA A 698 10.38 -17.20 -16.79
C ALA A 698 11.72 -17.44 -16.10
N LEU A 699 11.71 -17.60 -14.77
CA LEU A 699 12.90 -17.91 -13.96
C LEU A 699 13.45 -19.32 -14.19
N ARG A 700 12.58 -20.33 -14.27
CA ARG A 700 12.99 -21.76 -14.34
C ARG A 700 13.29 -22.25 -15.75
N ARG A 701 12.52 -21.81 -16.74
CA ARG A 701 12.53 -22.38 -18.11
C ARG A 701 12.57 -21.34 -19.24
N GLY A 702 12.41 -20.05 -18.92
CA GLY A 702 12.38 -18.96 -19.89
C GLY A 702 10.96 -18.49 -20.25
N ALA A 703 10.86 -17.25 -20.73
CA ALA A 703 9.58 -16.57 -20.98
C ALA A 703 8.80 -17.15 -22.19
N TRP A 704 9.47 -17.90 -23.06
CA TRP A 704 8.91 -18.52 -24.27
C TRP A 704 8.20 -19.85 -24.03
N VAL A 705 8.08 -20.30 -22.78
CA VAL A 705 7.37 -21.53 -22.45
C VAL A 705 5.94 -21.21 -22.00
N ALA A 706 4.95 -21.77 -22.69
CA ALA A 706 3.51 -21.57 -22.46
C ALA A 706 3.09 -21.71 -20.97
N PRO A 707 2.60 -20.66 -20.29
CA PRO A 707 2.13 -20.73 -18.89
C PRO A 707 0.80 -21.50 -18.72
N ALA A 708 0.75 -22.73 -19.21
CA ALA A 708 -0.37 -23.66 -19.13
C ALA A 708 0.09 -25.03 -18.62
N ASN A 709 -0.86 -25.84 -18.17
CA ASN A 709 -0.65 -27.19 -17.63
C ASN A 709 0.26 -27.24 -16.39
N GLU A 710 0.33 -26.16 -15.62
CA GLU A 710 0.92 -26.12 -14.28
C GLU A 710 -0.19 -26.21 -13.24
N VAL A 711 0.05 -26.98 -12.19
CA VAL A 711 -0.86 -27.04 -11.04
C VAL A 711 -0.75 -25.73 -10.27
N VAL A 712 -1.89 -25.10 -10.02
CA VAL A 712 -2.02 -23.92 -9.18
C VAL A 712 -2.30 -24.37 -7.73
N PRO A 713 -1.28 -24.45 -6.85
CA PRO A 713 -1.46 -24.79 -5.43
C PRO A 713 -2.44 -23.86 -4.73
N ASN A 714 -3.00 -24.37 -3.62
CA ASN A 714 -3.90 -23.66 -2.71
C ASN A 714 -5.26 -23.23 -3.32
N VAL A 715 -5.60 -23.73 -4.50
CA VAL A 715 -6.94 -23.60 -5.11
C VAL A 715 -7.79 -24.79 -4.73
N LEU A 716 -8.97 -24.52 -4.16
CA LEU A 716 -9.93 -25.53 -3.73
C LEU A 716 -11.04 -25.76 -4.76
N ALA A 717 -11.50 -24.70 -5.41
CA ALA A 717 -12.61 -24.72 -6.35
C ALA A 717 -12.54 -23.52 -7.30
N THR A 718 -13.40 -23.50 -8.31
CA THR A 718 -13.61 -22.35 -9.19
C THR A 718 -15.04 -21.83 -9.11
N VAL A 719 -15.22 -20.54 -9.39
CA VAL A 719 -16.54 -19.89 -9.49
C VAL A 719 -16.64 -19.10 -10.80
N PRO A 720 -17.52 -19.49 -11.74
CA PRO A 720 -18.35 -20.71 -11.70
C PRO A 720 -17.53 -22.01 -11.78
N VAL A 721 -18.14 -23.11 -11.36
CA VAL A 721 -17.65 -24.45 -11.70
C VAL A 721 -17.87 -24.67 -13.19
N LEU A 722 -16.81 -25.03 -13.92
CA LEU A 722 -16.90 -25.28 -15.35
C LEU A 722 -17.34 -26.72 -15.63
N SER A 723 -18.21 -26.89 -16.63
CA SER A 723 -18.45 -28.20 -17.25
C SER A 723 -17.49 -28.41 -18.42
N THR A 724 -17.23 -29.66 -18.82
CA THR A 724 -16.35 -29.96 -19.96
C THR A 724 -16.74 -29.21 -21.25
N THR A 725 -18.04 -29.06 -21.50
CA THR A 725 -18.54 -28.31 -22.66
C THR A 725 -18.20 -26.82 -22.57
N VAL A 726 -18.32 -26.22 -21.38
CA VAL A 726 -17.96 -24.81 -21.18
C VAL A 726 -16.45 -24.61 -21.27
N GLU A 727 -15.65 -25.51 -20.69
CA GLU A 727 -14.19 -25.48 -20.82
C GLU A 727 -13.75 -25.49 -22.30
N GLN A 728 -14.33 -26.39 -23.10
CA GLN A 728 -14.04 -26.49 -24.53
C GLN A 728 -14.46 -25.22 -25.29
N ALA A 729 -15.62 -24.65 -24.96
CA ALA A 729 -16.10 -23.43 -25.60
C ALA A 729 -15.24 -22.20 -25.26
N LEU A 730 -14.77 -22.09 -24.02
CA LEU A 730 -13.83 -21.04 -23.60
C LEU A 730 -12.48 -21.20 -24.32
N TYR A 731 -11.94 -22.42 -24.35
CA TYR A 731 -10.70 -22.72 -25.06
C TYR A 731 -10.79 -22.39 -26.55
N ALA A 732 -11.87 -22.79 -27.23
CA ALA A 732 -12.10 -22.49 -28.64
C ALA A 732 -12.31 -21.00 -28.93
N ALA A 733 -12.69 -20.21 -27.92
CA ALA A 733 -12.82 -18.76 -28.02
C ALA A 733 -11.49 -18.01 -27.77
N GLY A 734 -10.37 -18.72 -27.55
CA GLY A 734 -9.09 -18.09 -27.20
C GLY A 734 -9.07 -17.52 -25.79
N ILE A 735 -9.98 -17.97 -24.91
CA ILE A 735 -9.96 -17.66 -23.48
C ILE A 735 -9.20 -18.77 -22.78
N ASN A 736 -8.47 -18.45 -21.71
CA ASN A 736 -7.65 -19.42 -20.99
C ASN A 736 -8.42 -20.01 -19.78
N PRO A 737 -9.10 -21.17 -19.90
CA PRO A 737 -9.87 -21.73 -18.81
C PRO A 737 -8.98 -22.35 -17.74
N LEU A 738 -9.32 -22.07 -16.48
CA LEU A 738 -8.81 -22.79 -15.31
C LEU A 738 -9.74 -23.97 -15.01
N ARG A 739 -9.24 -25.19 -15.21
CA ARG A 739 -10.02 -26.43 -15.06
C ARG A 739 -9.48 -27.33 -13.96
N GLN A 740 -10.34 -28.21 -13.46
CA GLN A 740 -9.97 -29.19 -12.46
C GLN A 740 -9.46 -30.48 -13.12
N LEU A 741 -8.26 -30.92 -12.73
CA LEU A 741 -7.71 -32.24 -13.02
C LEU A 741 -7.51 -33.03 -11.71
N PRO A 742 -7.27 -34.37 -11.76
CA PRO A 742 -7.00 -35.15 -10.56
C PRO A 742 -5.81 -34.64 -9.74
N GLN A 743 -4.81 -34.05 -10.39
CA GLN A 743 -3.65 -33.45 -9.72
C GLN A 743 -3.89 -32.05 -9.13
N GLY A 744 -5.02 -31.41 -9.44
CA GLY A 744 -5.33 -30.04 -9.02
C GLY A 744 -5.85 -29.16 -10.16
N PHE A 745 -5.98 -27.86 -9.91
CA PHE A 745 -6.42 -26.88 -10.90
C PHE A 745 -5.27 -26.49 -11.82
N VAL A 746 -5.52 -26.43 -13.13
CA VAL A 746 -4.52 -26.05 -14.14
C VAL A 746 -5.13 -25.09 -15.16
N ALA A 747 -4.32 -24.17 -15.68
CA ALA A 747 -4.70 -23.39 -16.85
C ALA A 747 -4.56 -24.28 -18.09
N TRP A 748 -5.61 -24.41 -18.90
CA TRP A 748 -5.57 -25.25 -20.10
C TRP A 748 -5.03 -24.51 -21.33
N GLY A 749 -5.38 -23.24 -21.49
CA GLY A 749 -4.94 -22.38 -22.59
C GLY A 749 -3.74 -21.50 -22.24
N SER A 750 -3.04 -21.04 -23.28
CA SER A 750 -1.97 -20.05 -23.20
C SER A 750 -2.08 -19.06 -24.38
N PHE A 751 -3.26 -18.48 -24.56
CA PHE A 751 -3.62 -17.64 -25.69
C PHE A 751 -3.58 -16.15 -25.33
N THR A 752 -3.18 -15.33 -26.31
CA THR A 752 -3.51 -13.91 -26.36
C THR A 752 -4.94 -13.73 -26.88
N GLN A 753 -5.37 -12.50 -27.18
CA GLN A 753 -6.64 -12.26 -27.87
C GLN A 753 -6.48 -11.97 -29.37
N SER A 754 -5.28 -12.23 -29.92
CA SER A 754 -4.99 -11.98 -31.32
C SER A 754 -5.66 -12.98 -32.25
N ARG A 755 -6.03 -12.50 -33.44
CA ARG A 755 -6.48 -13.34 -34.56
C ARG A 755 -5.35 -13.79 -35.47
N SER A 756 -4.17 -13.17 -35.35
CA SER A 756 -3.01 -13.58 -36.14
C SER A 756 -2.48 -14.89 -35.60
N ALA A 757 -2.37 -15.91 -36.46
CA ALA A 757 -1.80 -17.21 -36.09
C ALA A 757 -0.36 -17.09 -35.54
N ASP A 758 0.37 -16.03 -35.94
CA ASP A 758 1.74 -15.77 -35.47
C ASP A 758 1.78 -15.22 -34.03
N LEU A 759 0.67 -14.64 -33.54
CA LEU A 759 0.59 -13.95 -32.25
C LEU A 759 -0.52 -14.51 -31.33
N GLU A 760 -1.20 -15.58 -31.73
CA GLU A 760 -2.23 -16.26 -30.93
C GLU A 760 -1.65 -16.79 -29.61
N ASP A 761 -0.42 -17.30 -29.62
CA ASP A 761 0.24 -17.87 -28.45
C ASP A 761 0.86 -16.81 -27.53
N LEU A 762 0.48 -16.83 -26.25
CA LEU A 762 0.98 -15.90 -25.23
C LEU A 762 2.49 -16.04 -25.01
N ASN A 763 3.03 -17.26 -25.08
CA ASN A 763 4.48 -17.45 -24.92
C ASN A 763 5.28 -16.94 -26.12
N VAL A 764 4.71 -16.98 -27.33
CA VAL A 764 5.32 -16.35 -28.50
C VAL A 764 5.35 -14.85 -28.29
N ARG A 765 4.24 -14.24 -27.84
CA ARG A 765 4.22 -12.81 -27.50
C ARG A 765 5.27 -12.44 -26.46
N ARG A 766 5.38 -13.20 -25.37
CA ARG A 766 6.38 -12.97 -24.31
C ARG A 766 7.81 -13.11 -24.82
N LEU A 767 8.09 -14.01 -25.75
CA LEU A 767 9.39 -14.11 -26.42
C LEU A 767 9.70 -12.84 -27.24
N LEU A 768 8.75 -12.33 -28.01
CA LEU A 768 8.93 -11.10 -28.79
C LEU A 768 9.16 -9.88 -27.88
N ILE A 769 8.47 -9.81 -26.74
CA ILE A 769 8.70 -8.80 -25.71
C ILE A 769 10.13 -8.89 -25.15
N LEU A 770 10.59 -10.10 -24.81
CA LEU A 770 11.96 -10.33 -24.35
C LEU A 770 13.00 -9.83 -25.37
N LEU A 771 12.79 -10.16 -26.66
CA LEU A 771 13.68 -9.72 -27.75
C LEU A 771 13.65 -8.19 -27.93
N ARG A 772 12.47 -7.55 -27.80
CA ARG A 772 12.35 -6.09 -27.84
C ARG A 772 13.08 -5.43 -26.67
N ARG A 773 12.89 -5.92 -25.44
CA ARG A 773 13.59 -5.42 -24.25
C ARG A 773 15.11 -5.52 -24.40
N LEU A 774 15.57 -6.67 -24.90
CA LEU A 774 16.98 -6.88 -25.20
C LEU A 774 17.47 -5.87 -26.23
N ALA A 775 16.75 -5.71 -27.35
CA ALA A 775 17.13 -4.78 -28.41
C ALA A 775 17.18 -3.32 -27.93
N LEU A 776 16.25 -2.90 -27.07
CA LEU A 776 16.24 -1.56 -26.47
C LEU A 776 17.44 -1.36 -25.55
N ARG A 777 17.69 -2.31 -24.63
CA ARG A 777 18.81 -2.23 -23.68
C ARG A 777 20.17 -2.23 -24.36
N GLU A 778 20.41 -3.16 -25.29
CA GLU A 778 21.67 -3.21 -26.02
C GLU A 778 21.80 -2.03 -27.00
N GLY A 779 20.67 -1.64 -27.62
CA GLY A 779 20.58 -0.52 -28.57
C GLY A 779 21.08 0.81 -28.00
N GLN A 780 20.79 1.10 -26.73
CA GLN A 780 21.23 2.32 -26.05
C GLN A 780 22.76 2.48 -26.05
N THR A 781 23.52 1.38 -26.01
CA THR A 781 24.99 1.41 -26.03
C THR A 781 25.57 1.91 -27.36
N TYR A 782 24.78 1.84 -28.43
CA TYR A 782 25.22 2.22 -29.78
C TYR A 782 24.76 3.62 -30.20
N VAL A 783 24.02 4.33 -29.34
CA VAL A 783 23.57 5.68 -29.63
C VAL A 783 24.81 6.59 -29.79
N PHE A 784 24.83 7.39 -30.86
CA PHE A 784 25.97 8.22 -31.28
C PHE A 784 27.23 7.48 -31.75
N ALA A 785 27.20 6.15 -31.91
CA ALA A 785 28.30 5.44 -32.55
C ALA A 785 28.41 5.79 -34.04
N ALA A 786 29.63 5.79 -34.58
CA ALA A 786 29.84 6.01 -36.01
C ALA A 786 29.19 4.88 -36.83
N HIS A 787 28.31 5.24 -37.76
CA HIS A 787 27.63 4.27 -38.63
C HIS A 787 28.60 3.73 -39.70
N ASP A 788 29.46 2.77 -39.33
CA ASP A 788 30.40 2.10 -40.21
C ASP A 788 30.20 0.57 -40.26
N ALA A 789 30.93 -0.10 -41.15
CA ALA A 789 30.87 -1.55 -41.30
C ALA A 789 31.43 -2.33 -40.08
N ALA A 790 32.20 -1.68 -39.21
CA ALA A 790 32.72 -2.32 -37.99
C ALA A 790 31.65 -2.33 -36.89
N LEU A 791 30.90 -1.24 -36.72
CA LEU A 791 29.72 -1.17 -35.86
C LEU A 791 28.69 -2.23 -36.27
N ARG A 792 28.35 -2.29 -37.58
CA ARG A 792 27.37 -3.28 -38.07
C ARG A 792 27.77 -4.72 -37.76
N ARG A 793 29.05 -5.08 -38.00
CA ARG A 793 29.57 -6.42 -37.66
C ARG A 793 29.54 -6.72 -36.16
N ARG A 794 29.86 -5.73 -35.32
CA ARG A 794 29.82 -5.88 -33.86
C ARG A 794 28.39 -6.12 -33.36
N ILE A 795 27.43 -5.32 -33.83
CA ILE A 795 26.02 -5.48 -33.51
C ILE A 795 25.51 -6.85 -33.96
N GLN A 796 25.84 -7.26 -35.19
CA GLN A 796 25.48 -8.57 -35.71
C GLN A 796 25.99 -9.70 -34.82
N GLN A 797 27.29 -9.70 -34.50
CA GLN A 797 27.90 -10.72 -33.64
C GLN A 797 27.26 -10.76 -32.26
N GLN A 798 26.94 -9.61 -31.68
CA GLN A 798 26.31 -9.55 -30.36
C GLN A 798 24.89 -10.12 -30.35
N PHE A 799 24.05 -9.74 -31.31
CA PHE A 799 22.70 -10.32 -31.41
C PHE A 799 22.75 -11.81 -31.78
N GLU A 800 23.64 -12.24 -32.68
CA GLU A 800 23.83 -13.66 -33.01
C GLU A 800 24.25 -14.49 -31.79
N GLN A 801 25.11 -13.97 -30.91
CA GLN A 801 25.48 -14.64 -29.66
C GLN A 801 24.29 -14.79 -28.70
N VAL A 802 23.46 -13.76 -28.56
CA VAL A 802 22.28 -13.84 -27.68
C VAL A 802 21.23 -14.78 -28.25
N LEU A 803 20.96 -14.71 -29.56
CA LEU A 803 20.00 -15.61 -30.22
C LEU A 803 20.51 -17.06 -30.23
N ALA A 804 21.81 -17.30 -30.37
CA ALA A 804 22.40 -18.63 -30.19
C ALA A 804 22.14 -19.18 -28.78
N ARG A 805 22.35 -18.36 -27.75
CA ARG A 805 22.04 -18.74 -26.36
C ARG A 805 20.56 -19.07 -26.18
N LEU A 806 19.65 -18.29 -26.78
CA LEU A 806 18.22 -18.56 -26.73
C LEU A 806 17.85 -19.85 -27.48
N PHE A 807 18.50 -20.13 -28.62
CA PHE A 807 18.35 -21.38 -29.36
C PHE A 807 18.79 -22.59 -28.52
N ASP A 808 19.95 -22.52 -27.86
CA ASP A 808 20.46 -23.57 -26.98
C ASP A 808 19.53 -23.82 -25.77
N LEU A 809 18.79 -22.80 -25.33
CA LEU A 809 17.78 -22.89 -24.28
C LEU A 809 16.39 -23.35 -24.81
N GLY A 810 16.27 -23.63 -26.11
CA GLY A 810 15.04 -24.11 -26.74
C GLY A 810 13.97 -23.04 -26.99
N ALA A 811 14.36 -21.77 -27.12
CA ALA A 811 13.42 -20.68 -27.40
C ALA A 811 12.86 -20.69 -28.83
N PHE A 812 13.62 -21.27 -29.76
CA PHE A 812 13.30 -21.26 -31.18
C PHE A 812 13.09 -22.68 -31.72
N ALA A 813 12.27 -22.80 -32.76
CA ALA A 813 12.11 -24.02 -33.53
C ALA A 813 13.30 -24.22 -34.50
N GLY A 814 13.46 -25.44 -35.02
CA GLY A 814 14.51 -25.79 -35.99
C GLY A 814 15.60 -26.68 -35.40
N ALA A 815 16.26 -27.47 -36.25
CA ALA A 815 17.34 -28.36 -35.83
C ALA A 815 18.71 -27.66 -35.85
N VAL A 816 18.83 -26.59 -36.63
CA VAL A 816 20.06 -25.80 -36.78
C VAL A 816 19.78 -24.31 -36.62
N PRO A 817 20.76 -23.50 -36.14
CA PRO A 817 20.58 -22.06 -35.94
C PRO A 817 20.05 -21.31 -37.17
N ALA A 818 20.44 -21.71 -38.38
CA ALA A 818 20.03 -21.06 -39.62
C ALA A 818 18.53 -21.22 -39.96
N GLU A 819 17.85 -22.23 -39.39
CA GLU A 819 16.39 -22.40 -39.48
C GLU A 819 15.65 -21.62 -38.37
N ALA A 820 16.36 -21.34 -37.27
CA ALA A 820 15.79 -20.82 -36.04
C ALA A 820 15.79 -19.28 -35.98
N TYR A 821 16.88 -18.65 -36.41
CA TYR A 821 16.99 -17.19 -36.38
C TYR A 821 17.95 -16.65 -37.44
N GLN A 822 17.77 -15.37 -37.78
CA GLN A 822 18.65 -14.62 -38.67
C GLN A 822 18.73 -13.16 -38.22
N VAL A 823 19.94 -12.61 -38.16
CA VAL A 823 20.19 -11.18 -37.95
C VAL A 823 20.58 -10.55 -39.28
N VAL A 824 19.79 -9.58 -39.75
CA VAL A 824 20.04 -8.88 -41.02
C VAL A 824 20.41 -7.42 -40.73
N ILE A 825 21.62 -7.02 -41.13
CA ILE A 825 22.15 -5.66 -40.99
C ILE A 825 23.02 -5.27 -42.20
N ASP A 826 22.71 -5.83 -43.37
CA ASP A 826 23.49 -5.60 -44.58
C ASP A 826 23.22 -4.23 -45.23
N ASN A 827 23.90 -3.96 -46.34
CA ASN A 827 23.73 -2.72 -47.10
C ASN A 827 22.42 -2.68 -47.91
N THR A 828 21.68 -3.79 -48.00
CA THR A 828 20.35 -3.80 -48.65
C THR A 828 19.32 -3.16 -47.71
N LEU A 829 19.42 -3.46 -46.42
CA LEU A 829 18.61 -2.84 -45.36
C LEU A 829 19.12 -1.44 -44.99
N ASN A 830 20.45 -1.27 -44.91
CA ASN A 830 21.11 -0.01 -44.59
C ASN A 830 21.69 0.66 -45.85
N THR A 831 20.80 1.16 -46.70
CA THR A 831 21.16 1.92 -47.91
C THR A 831 21.90 3.21 -47.57
N GLN A 832 22.59 3.80 -48.55
CA GLN A 832 23.32 5.07 -48.36
C GLN A 832 22.40 6.19 -47.83
N ALA A 833 21.14 6.24 -48.28
CA ALA A 833 20.16 7.22 -47.79
C ALA A 833 19.87 7.04 -46.29
N ASN A 834 19.77 5.81 -45.79
CA ASN A 834 19.58 5.54 -44.36
C ASN A 834 20.81 5.96 -43.56
N VAL A 835 22.02 5.68 -44.07
CA VAL A 835 23.28 6.09 -43.45
C VAL A 835 23.38 7.61 -43.35
N GLU A 836 23.08 8.34 -44.43
CA GLU A 836 23.09 9.80 -44.47
C GLU A 836 22.05 10.43 -43.54
N GLN A 837 20.92 9.75 -43.32
CA GLN A 837 19.91 10.14 -42.33
C GLN A 837 20.27 9.73 -40.89
N GLY A 838 21.44 9.12 -40.67
CA GLY A 838 21.86 8.64 -39.35
C GLY A 838 21.05 7.45 -38.84
N ARG A 839 20.34 6.72 -39.70
CA ARG A 839 19.51 5.57 -39.35
C ARG A 839 20.30 4.28 -39.54
N LEU A 840 20.28 3.44 -38.51
CA LEU A 840 20.74 2.06 -38.58
C LEU A 840 19.55 1.14 -38.32
N ILE A 841 19.28 0.25 -39.25
CA ILE A 841 18.17 -0.71 -39.20
C ILE A 841 18.76 -2.10 -39.01
N VAL A 842 18.23 -2.83 -38.02
CA VAL A 842 18.57 -4.21 -37.71
C VAL A 842 17.27 -5.01 -37.74
N GLU A 843 17.22 -6.05 -38.55
CA GLU A 843 16.07 -6.94 -38.62
C GLU A 843 16.42 -8.27 -37.93
N LEU A 844 15.64 -8.64 -36.92
CA LEU A 844 15.75 -9.92 -36.23
C LEU A 844 14.61 -10.83 -36.71
N ARG A 845 14.96 -11.87 -37.46
CA ARG A 845 14.01 -12.90 -37.89
C ARG A 845 14.15 -14.09 -36.95
N VAL A 846 13.06 -14.55 -36.37
CA VAL A 846 13.05 -15.67 -35.42
C VAL A 846 11.91 -16.62 -35.74
N ALA A 847 12.12 -17.91 -35.49
CA ALA A 847 11.10 -18.94 -35.54
C ALA A 847 10.80 -19.39 -34.09
N PRO A 848 9.77 -18.84 -33.43
CA PRO A 848 9.45 -19.20 -32.05
C PRO A 848 9.16 -20.70 -31.89
N ALA A 849 9.57 -21.29 -30.77
CA ALA A 849 9.17 -22.63 -30.42
C ALA A 849 7.66 -22.65 -30.10
N GLN A 850 6.86 -23.28 -30.98
CA GLN A 850 5.44 -23.45 -30.74
C GLN A 850 5.18 -24.61 -29.76
N PRO A 851 4.24 -24.45 -28.80
CA PRO A 851 3.81 -25.54 -27.95
C PRO A 851 3.11 -26.64 -28.78
N MET A 852 3.28 -27.91 -28.39
CA MET A 852 2.48 -28.98 -28.99
C MET A 852 1.02 -28.84 -28.52
N THR A 853 0.11 -28.48 -29.42
CA THR A 853 -1.28 -28.18 -29.06
C THR A 853 -2.19 -29.40 -28.96
N PHE A 854 -1.99 -30.50 -29.72
CA PHE A 854 -2.72 -31.76 -29.51
C PHE A 854 -1.92 -32.99 -30.02
N ILE A 855 -1.84 -34.05 -29.23
CA ILE A 855 -1.48 -35.40 -29.73
C ILE A 855 -2.78 -36.20 -29.77
N THR A 856 -3.41 -36.29 -30.95
CA THR A 856 -4.51 -37.23 -31.14
C THR A 856 -3.92 -38.62 -31.30
N VAL A 857 -3.95 -39.40 -30.22
CA VAL A 857 -3.59 -40.83 -30.26
C VAL A 857 -4.81 -41.61 -30.74
N ARG A 858 -4.78 -42.07 -31.99
CA ARG A 858 -5.83 -42.96 -32.51
C ARG A 858 -5.41 -44.40 -32.26
N LEU A 859 -6.12 -45.08 -31.38
CA LEU A 859 -6.02 -46.53 -31.24
C LEU A 859 -6.84 -47.16 -32.37
N VAL A 860 -6.16 -47.75 -33.35
CA VAL A 860 -6.81 -48.50 -34.42
C VAL A 860 -6.61 -49.98 -34.12
N GLN A 861 -7.71 -50.67 -33.80
CA GLN A 861 -7.74 -52.13 -33.75
C GLN A 861 -8.23 -52.61 -35.12
N SER A 862 -7.34 -53.24 -35.89
CA SER A 862 -7.73 -53.96 -37.11
C SER A 862 -7.81 -55.46 -36.78
N GLU A 863 -8.75 -56.18 -37.37
CA GLU A 863 -9.10 -57.57 -37.01
C GLU A 863 -7.95 -58.61 -37.17
N ALA A 864 -6.76 -58.23 -37.64
CA ALA A 864 -5.68 -59.16 -37.96
C ALA A 864 -4.30 -58.90 -37.30
N ASP A 865 -4.11 -57.90 -36.42
CA ASP A 865 -2.81 -57.69 -35.73
C ASP A 865 -2.93 -56.86 -34.42
N PRO A 866 -1.91 -56.86 -33.52
CA PRO A 866 -2.00 -56.24 -32.19
C PRO A 866 -2.15 -54.70 -32.25
N LEU A 867 -2.77 -54.12 -31.21
CA LEU A 867 -3.02 -52.68 -31.03
C LEU A 867 -1.84 -51.82 -31.51
N THR A 868 -1.99 -51.16 -32.66
CA THR A 868 -1.02 -50.18 -33.14
C THR A 868 -1.46 -48.78 -32.75
N VAL A 869 -0.57 -48.08 -32.04
CA VAL A 869 -0.71 -46.66 -31.72
C VAL A 869 -0.25 -45.84 -32.91
N GLN A 870 -1.13 -45.03 -33.51
CA GLN A 870 -0.75 -44.01 -34.49
C GLN A 870 -0.89 -42.62 -33.89
N GLU A 871 0.20 -41.86 -33.91
CA GLU A 871 0.19 -40.43 -33.65
C GLU A 871 -0.29 -39.69 -34.89
N VAL A 872 -1.38 -38.93 -34.77
CA VAL A 872 -1.84 -38.03 -35.83
C VAL A 872 -1.58 -36.59 -35.37
N ARG A 873 -0.67 -35.90 -36.07
CA ARG A 873 -0.50 -34.45 -35.92
C ARG A 873 -1.54 -33.74 -36.77
N THR A 874 -2.59 -33.22 -36.16
CA THR A 874 -3.50 -32.27 -36.80
C THR A 874 -2.96 -30.86 -36.55
N TYR A 875 -2.36 -30.25 -37.58
CA TYR A 875 -2.28 -28.79 -37.65
C TYR A 875 -3.72 -28.29 -37.89
N GLY A 876 -4.25 -27.48 -36.98
CA GLY A 876 -5.49 -26.75 -37.22
C GLY A 876 -5.29 -25.90 -38.48
N GLY A 877 -6.22 -26.02 -39.43
CA GLY A 877 -6.16 -25.34 -40.72
C GLY A 877 -6.63 -23.90 -40.68
#